data_AF-A0A318APA5-F1
#
_entry.id   AF-A0A318APA5-F1
#
_cell.length_a   1.000
_cell.length_b   1.000
_cell.length_c   1.000
_cell.angle_alpha   90.00
_cell.angle_beta   90.00
_cell.angle_gamma   90.00
#
_symmetry.space_group_name_H-M   'P 1'
#
loop_
_entity.id
_entity.type
_entity.pdbx_description
1 polymer ?
#
loop_
_entity_poly.entity_id
_entity_poly.type
_entity_poly.pdbx_seq_one_letter_code
_entity_poly.pdbx_strand_id
1 'polypeptide(L)'
;MKKTNDRLSRTMMTSASIAALCALAPSLAGAQAVLNGAPGQALTAGTITTTTSGGILDGGANSGVSVTTGVNGQVGVTDAVIAVTANTWNGVSVSSLDTTAGQILVTLDGVNSIQGGSAAVSVYTDTQDILLDASGGFGTYVGAVANGTGLSASSLNGSVAILNGANTISGGAVGVLGAAYRTGEVSIDSKGGTIVSAVGVRALSYGGDVSVGADGGLTTAITASSTGSAINATTSGAGDIAVTTAAGGKLEGSANTVFAVTDGTGDVQVTLGDTVGATTRSAYAAIYAQSAGGDVGVAATAAIRAGAGGISTNTSGAGDITLSTVGVDSASSNAVFGRTTGSGDIAYTLNGPSTVTGATGVYLTTSGGGALSVTATDAGSSFIGTTGNGVDLRGAGGQIDVDVAGSIRGDGVGVYVATGGAGAITVHAGSVSARTGNAVSANNSTVGGTGTVSVGTADRRLGSATSTNATAIFASSQGDVNVYATSVTAGTRGIVAASQGTAPNGDVVVDVSGAIDAGTYGIIGVNYGEAVGNDLTIRTAGAITAGTGTAISAEAVNGDISITADGALKSTGSNGVWAKAYENGNIGVVTNGTIQGVWAIYANATAASTGGAIDITATQTVTGKYEGVGAESTGDGKITLDLADVIATEGHGVFANAKSDISISTGAVTATGGGAVTLDAFNDATGVTGAAGYAINAVSSLGAVDVTSTGTLTGGAAGALYVRSAAGDGAGGVTLDLADVTASVGRAIEISATSGPVVITAGAITAATDGVRVRGWGDGATAGAITVGTANDRIGTVNAAGGTGLFASGSGDISIYATDVTAATRGVLASSQGSNPDGTVVIDVNGTVVANGSYGVLGLNNGVLAANTVDITTGAVTSTGGSAISAQANAGDITVVANGAIQANASLTTGTWDGVYTQGYGDNNISITTHGVVTGSYNGIEAFLLSAADHGAISIDADGAIQGEAGVVAISTGNGGVDLDLAAVTGTGGPGVFASGAGVVSVSTGAVTATGGGGVSQTSLNDATGVNQTSGYGVIALSSGGAIDVTTAGQVTGGAAGGIFAQTTGGTGAITV
;
A
#
# COMPACT_ATOMS: atom_id res chain seq x y z
N MET A 1 7.58 25.25 -11.09
CA MET A 1 6.88 25.85 -12.26
C MET A 1 5.41 25.46 -12.18
N LYS A 2 4.51 26.45 -12.12
CA LYS A 2 3.07 26.29 -11.92
C LYS A 2 2.35 26.60 -13.24
N LYS A 3 1.68 25.62 -13.87
CA LYS A 3 0.63 25.87 -14.88
C LYS A 3 -0.19 24.62 -15.24
N THR A 4 -1.51 24.77 -15.08
CA THR A 4 -2.65 24.15 -15.82
C THR A 4 -2.85 22.63 -15.77
N ASN A 5 -3.97 22.16 -15.20
CA ASN A 5 -5.26 22.16 -15.89
C ASN A 5 -6.46 21.92 -14.96
N ASP A 6 -7.54 22.60 -15.30
CA ASP A 6 -8.83 22.68 -14.65
C ASP A 6 -9.86 22.01 -15.57
N ARG A 7 -10.66 21.06 -15.07
CA ARG A 7 -11.99 20.75 -15.62
C ARG A 7 -12.81 19.76 -14.77
N LEU A 8 -13.98 20.28 -14.35
CA LEU A 8 -15.28 19.62 -14.17
C LEU A 8 -15.56 18.81 -12.89
N SER A 9 -16.11 19.50 -11.89
CA SER A 9 -17.25 19.00 -11.11
C SER A 9 -18.01 20.17 -10.47
N ARG A 10 -19.20 20.50 -11.01
CA ARG A 10 -20.31 21.11 -10.27
C ARG A 10 -21.13 19.91 -9.78
N THR A 11 -21.61 19.77 -8.55
CA THR A 11 -22.37 20.72 -7.74
C THR A 11 -22.45 20.16 -6.32
N MET A 12 -21.96 20.87 -5.31
CA MET A 12 -22.45 20.75 -3.93
C MET A 12 -22.41 22.14 -3.29
N MET A 13 -23.59 22.65 -2.92
CA MET A 13 -23.72 23.83 -2.08
C MET A 13 -23.27 23.47 -0.67
N THR A 14 -22.17 24.08 -0.21
CA THR A 14 -21.79 24.14 1.19
C THR A 14 -22.37 25.40 1.82
N SER A 15 -23.17 25.26 2.88
CA SER A 15 -23.42 26.34 3.83
C SER A 15 -22.69 26.02 5.13
N ALA A 16 -21.54 26.64 5.32
CA ALA A 16 -20.87 26.73 6.60
C ALA A 16 -20.47 28.18 6.83
N SER A 17 -21.09 28.81 7.83
CA SER A 17 -20.44 29.67 8.80
C SER A 17 -21.50 30.24 9.73
N ILE A 18 -21.38 29.92 11.02
CA ILE A 18 -21.31 30.87 12.13
C ILE A 18 -21.26 30.01 13.41
N ALA A 19 -20.08 29.87 13.98
CA ALA A 19 -19.88 29.44 15.35
C ALA A 19 -18.63 30.11 15.90
N ALA A 20 -18.80 30.77 17.06
CA ALA A 20 -17.82 31.13 18.10
C ALA A 20 -18.34 32.41 18.79
N LEU A 21 -18.43 32.57 20.11
CA LEU A 21 -18.10 31.71 21.25
C LEU A 21 -18.68 32.41 22.52
N CYS A 22 -19.10 31.61 23.50
CA CYS A 22 -19.27 31.83 24.95
C CYS A 22 -19.23 33.25 25.59
N ALA A 23 -20.14 33.50 26.56
CA ALA A 23 -19.82 33.43 28.01
C ALA A 23 -20.97 33.89 28.96
N LEU A 24 -20.98 33.27 30.16
CA LEU A 24 -21.41 33.79 31.48
C LEU A 24 -22.91 33.85 31.88
N ALA A 25 -23.26 32.88 32.74
CA ALA A 25 -23.98 32.89 34.03
C ALA A 25 -24.80 34.11 34.55
N PRO A 26 -25.75 33.88 35.48
CA PRO A 26 -26.98 34.68 35.64
C PRO A 26 -26.96 35.63 36.86
N SER A 27 -27.64 36.79 36.78
CA SER A 27 -28.11 37.52 37.98
C SER A 27 -29.12 38.64 37.68
N LEU A 28 -30.25 38.58 38.40
CA LEU A 28 -31.01 39.63 39.09
C LEU A 28 -31.30 41.03 38.49
N ALA A 29 -32.53 41.46 38.81
CA ALA A 29 -33.02 42.83 39.03
C ALA A 29 -33.19 43.71 37.78
N GLY A 30 -34.28 44.44 37.57
CA GLY A 30 -35.38 44.82 38.45
C GLY A 30 -35.73 46.29 38.19
N ALA A 31 -37.04 46.57 38.08
CA ALA A 31 -37.67 47.90 38.17
C ALA A 31 -37.55 48.82 36.92
N GLN A 32 -38.50 49.68 36.55
CA GLN A 32 -39.68 50.21 37.24
C GLN A 32 -40.51 51.08 36.26
N ALA A 33 -41.85 51.01 36.34
CA ALA A 33 -42.80 52.14 36.33
C ALA A 33 -44.24 51.54 36.18
N VAL A 34 -45.05 51.30 37.23
CA VAL A 34 -45.73 52.24 38.18
C VAL A 34 -46.80 53.06 37.41
N LEU A 35 -48.10 53.15 37.71
CA LEU A 35 -49.02 53.10 38.88
C LEU A 35 -50.43 52.65 38.35
N ASN A 36 -51.49 52.31 39.08
CA ASN A 36 -51.84 51.90 40.45
C ASN A 36 -53.39 52.02 40.53
N GLY A 37 -54.10 51.15 41.27
CA GLY A 37 -55.52 51.35 41.56
C GLY A 37 -56.35 50.09 41.85
N ALA A 38 -56.24 49.58 43.08
CA ALA A 38 -57.04 48.52 43.71
C ALA A 38 -58.46 49.03 44.13
N PRO A 39 -59.27 48.31 44.96
CA PRO A 39 -59.80 46.94 44.87
C PRO A 39 -61.33 46.84 45.20
N GLY A 40 -61.93 45.68 44.88
CA GLY A 40 -63.00 45.05 45.67
C GLY A 40 -64.46 45.39 45.32
N GLN A 41 -65.28 44.35 45.06
CA GLN A 41 -66.58 44.06 45.70
C GLN A 41 -67.19 42.78 45.11
N ALA A 42 -67.71 41.93 45.99
CA ALA A 42 -68.63 40.83 45.67
C ALA A 42 -69.98 41.40 45.21
N LEU A 43 -70.74 40.71 44.36
CA LEU A 43 -72.15 40.34 44.61
C LEU A 43 -72.83 39.61 43.43
N THR A 44 -73.60 38.59 43.83
CA THR A 44 -74.88 38.07 43.29
C THR A 44 -74.96 37.29 41.98
N ALA A 45 -75.40 36.04 42.19
CA ALA A 45 -76.14 35.19 41.26
C ALA A 45 -77.38 35.91 40.70
N GLY A 46 -77.56 35.79 39.38
CA GLY A 46 -78.77 36.17 38.65
C GLY A 46 -79.47 34.92 38.12
N THR A 47 -80.67 34.69 38.64
CA THR A 47 -81.67 33.71 38.22
C THR A 47 -82.06 33.92 36.75
N ILE A 48 -82.02 32.87 35.92
CA ILE A 48 -82.70 32.85 34.62
C ILE A 48 -83.81 31.81 34.68
N THR A 49 -85.04 32.32 34.74
CA THR A 49 -86.30 31.61 34.62
C THR A 49 -86.54 31.26 33.14
N THR A 50 -86.83 30.00 32.83
CA THR A 50 -87.51 29.65 31.57
C THR A 50 -88.79 28.89 31.87
N THR A 51 -89.86 29.43 31.31
CA THR A 51 -91.26 29.04 31.43
C THR A 51 -91.58 27.82 30.57
N THR A 52 -92.32 26.88 31.15
CA THR A 52 -93.01 25.78 30.46
C THR A 52 -94.18 26.28 29.61
N SER A 53 -94.33 25.74 28.40
CA SER A 53 -95.64 25.54 27.76
C SER A 53 -95.66 24.19 27.05
N GLY A 54 -96.65 23.36 27.40
CA GLY A 54 -96.89 22.04 26.82
C GLY A 54 -97.82 22.07 25.61
N GLY A 55 -97.84 20.97 24.86
CA GLY A 55 -98.79 20.72 23.76
C GLY A 55 -98.49 19.48 22.90
N ILE A 56 -98.76 18.29 23.45
CA ILE A 56 -99.52 17.12 22.92
C ILE A 56 -99.50 16.74 21.39
N LEU A 57 -99.36 15.41 21.13
CA LEU A 57 -99.60 14.55 19.92
C LEU A 57 -98.43 14.45 18.90
N ASP A 58 -98.02 13.31 18.31
CA ASP A 58 -98.49 11.91 18.21
C ASP A 58 -97.36 11.01 17.59
N GLY A 59 -97.32 9.71 17.95
CA GLY A 59 -96.90 8.57 17.12
C GLY A 59 -95.42 8.32 16.70
N GLY A 60 -94.78 7.29 17.27
CA GLY A 60 -93.66 6.57 16.62
C GLY A 60 -92.74 5.79 17.55
N ALA A 61 -92.79 4.46 17.52
CA ALA A 61 -92.11 3.54 18.44
C ALA A 61 -90.57 3.63 18.44
N ASN A 62 -90.00 3.95 19.62
CA ASN A 62 -88.83 3.32 20.24
C ASN A 62 -88.45 4.15 21.49
N SER A 63 -88.87 3.69 22.67
CA SER A 63 -88.53 4.33 23.93
C SER A 63 -87.98 3.27 24.88
N GLY A 64 -86.68 3.34 25.14
CA GLY A 64 -86.06 2.66 26.27
C GLY A 64 -86.70 3.14 27.57
N VAL A 65 -87.01 2.19 28.45
CA VAL A 65 -87.55 2.46 29.78
C VAL A 65 -86.43 3.03 30.64
N SER A 66 -86.54 4.29 31.03
CA SER A 66 -85.78 4.88 32.13
C SER A 66 -86.61 4.73 33.41
N VAL A 67 -86.02 4.09 34.44
CA VAL A 67 -86.58 4.08 35.79
C VAL A 67 -85.86 5.15 36.60
N THR A 68 -86.57 6.23 36.93
CA THR A 68 -86.14 7.20 37.94
C THR A 68 -87.04 7.02 39.16
N THR A 69 -86.49 6.58 40.29
CA THR A 69 -87.17 6.66 41.59
C THR A 69 -86.54 7.79 42.39
N GLY A 70 -87.34 8.80 42.75
CA GLY A 70 -86.95 9.80 43.74
C GLY A 70 -87.74 9.62 45.02
N VAL A 71 -87.08 9.65 46.19
CA VAL A 71 -87.35 10.59 47.31
C VAL A 71 -86.13 10.65 48.25
N ASN A 72 -85.77 11.88 48.64
CA ASN A 72 -84.89 12.38 49.70
C ASN A 72 -84.26 11.39 50.72
N GLY A 73 -82.93 11.31 50.66
CA GLY A 73 -82.04 10.81 51.70
C GLY A 73 -80.60 10.85 51.21
N GLN A 74 -79.72 11.49 51.96
CA GLN A 74 -78.30 11.73 51.68
C GLN A 74 -77.57 10.43 51.26
N VAL A 75 -77.22 10.28 49.97
CA VAL A 75 -76.37 9.17 49.45
C VAL A 75 -75.50 9.71 48.31
N GLY A 76 -74.19 9.45 48.39
CA GLY A 76 -73.22 9.79 47.34
C GLY A 76 -73.57 9.11 46.01
N VAL A 77 -73.47 9.87 44.93
CA VAL A 77 -73.92 9.47 43.60
C VAL A 77 -73.17 8.22 43.13
N THR A 78 -73.93 7.15 42.87
CA THR A 78 -73.48 5.80 42.49
C THR A 78 -74.29 5.37 41.26
N ASP A 79 -74.10 6.03 40.11
CA ASP A 79 -74.81 5.68 38.88
C ASP A 79 -73.87 4.92 37.93
N ALA A 80 -73.85 3.60 38.04
CA ALA A 80 -73.34 2.72 36.98
C ALA A 80 -74.50 2.42 36.01
N VAL A 81 -74.39 2.88 34.75
CA VAL A 81 -75.38 2.53 33.72
C VAL A 81 -74.99 1.19 33.11
N ILE A 82 -75.60 0.09 33.58
CA ILE A 82 -75.54 -1.21 32.90
C ILE A 82 -76.62 -1.23 31.82
N ALA A 83 -76.27 -0.84 30.59
CA ALA A 83 -77.16 -0.90 29.44
C ALA A 83 -77.22 -2.34 28.89
N VAL A 84 -78.05 -3.21 29.47
CA VAL A 84 -78.39 -4.50 28.86
C VAL A 84 -79.45 -4.26 27.79
N THR A 85 -79.06 -4.25 26.52
CA THR A 85 -80.02 -4.04 25.41
C THR A 85 -80.81 -5.34 25.20
N ALA A 86 -82.08 -5.36 25.60
CA ALA A 86 -82.91 -6.56 25.57
C ALA A 86 -83.27 -6.97 24.13
N ASN A 87 -82.57 -7.98 23.59
CA ASN A 87 -83.07 -8.84 22.51
C ASN A 87 -83.14 -10.28 23.01
N THR A 88 -84.26 -10.68 23.63
CA THR A 88 -84.55 -12.06 24.07
C THR A 88 -83.36 -12.84 24.64
N TRP A 89 -82.85 -12.40 25.80
CA TRP A 89 -81.86 -13.15 26.58
C TRP A 89 -82.60 -14.09 27.54
N ASN A 90 -82.58 -15.39 27.25
CA ASN A 90 -83.02 -16.41 28.22
C ASN A 90 -81.76 -16.98 28.90
N GLY A 91 -81.56 -16.66 30.19
CA GLY A 91 -80.61 -17.39 31.05
C GLY A 91 -79.30 -16.70 31.43
N VAL A 92 -79.13 -15.38 31.25
CA VAL A 92 -77.97 -14.66 31.81
C VAL A 92 -78.35 -13.98 33.11
N SER A 93 -77.86 -14.53 34.23
CA SER A 93 -77.89 -13.86 35.53
C SER A 93 -76.54 -13.17 35.75
N VAL A 94 -76.55 -11.85 35.96
CA VAL A 94 -75.44 -11.18 36.65
C VAL A 94 -75.46 -11.73 38.09
N SER A 95 -74.49 -12.58 38.44
CA SER A 95 -74.52 -13.36 39.69
C SER A 95 -74.28 -12.48 40.93
N SER A 96 -73.57 -11.35 40.78
CA SER A 96 -73.43 -10.32 41.81
C SER A 96 -72.93 -9.00 41.18
N LEU A 97 -73.50 -7.87 41.61
CA LEU A 97 -72.92 -6.54 41.46
C LEU A 97 -72.45 -6.12 42.86
N ASP A 98 -71.16 -6.21 43.13
CA ASP A 98 -70.59 -5.77 44.40
C ASP A 98 -69.98 -4.39 44.23
N THR A 99 -70.69 -3.33 44.65
CA THR A 99 -70.18 -1.95 44.67
C THR A 99 -69.49 -1.58 45.99
N THR A 100 -69.43 -2.50 46.97
CA THR A 100 -68.95 -2.18 48.33
C THR A 100 -67.43 -2.03 48.42
N ALA A 101 -66.69 -2.52 47.42
CA ALA A 101 -65.23 -2.43 47.35
C ALA A 101 -64.71 -1.26 46.50
N GLY A 102 -65.57 -0.40 45.96
CA GLY A 102 -65.16 0.64 45.00
C GLY A 102 -64.85 0.10 43.59
N GLN A 103 -65.14 -1.18 43.35
CA GLN A 103 -65.04 -1.88 42.07
C GLN A 103 -66.43 -2.26 41.58
N ILE A 104 -66.60 -2.37 40.25
CA ILE A 104 -67.74 -3.01 39.60
C ILE A 104 -67.26 -4.38 39.13
N LEU A 105 -67.53 -5.42 39.93
CA LEU A 105 -67.34 -6.81 39.51
C LEU A 105 -68.57 -7.28 38.73
N VAL A 106 -68.37 -7.67 37.48
CA VAL A 106 -69.38 -8.37 36.66
C VAL A 106 -68.86 -9.75 36.36
N THR A 107 -69.30 -10.73 37.15
CA THR A 107 -69.05 -12.15 36.89
C THR A 107 -70.15 -12.70 36.00
N LEU A 108 -69.75 -13.28 34.87
CA LEU A 108 -70.63 -14.02 33.99
C LEU A 108 -70.44 -15.52 34.31
N ASP A 109 -71.48 -16.21 34.79
CA ASP A 109 -71.44 -17.63 35.14
C ASP A 109 -72.67 -18.37 34.60
N GLY A 110 -72.50 -19.61 34.13
CA GLY A 110 -73.60 -20.52 33.76
C GLY A 110 -74.33 -20.31 32.42
N VAL A 111 -73.80 -19.52 31.47
CA VAL A 111 -74.47 -19.29 30.17
C VAL A 111 -73.84 -20.14 29.06
N ASN A 112 -74.66 -20.99 28.42
CA ASN A 112 -74.17 -21.94 27.42
C ASN A 112 -73.95 -21.32 26.01
N SER A 113 -74.61 -20.21 25.69
CA SER A 113 -74.38 -19.43 24.45
C SER A 113 -75.11 -18.08 24.50
N ILE A 114 -74.50 -17.02 23.99
CA ILE A 114 -75.18 -15.74 23.69
C ILE A 114 -75.23 -15.63 22.17
N GLN A 115 -76.42 -15.47 21.57
CA GLN A 115 -76.59 -15.28 20.13
C GLN A 115 -77.44 -14.03 19.86
N GLY A 116 -76.85 -13.03 19.19
CA GLY A 116 -77.57 -11.89 18.59
C GLY A 116 -77.59 -10.60 19.45
N GLY A 117 -76.99 -9.54 18.92
CA GLY A 117 -77.00 -8.16 19.47
C GLY A 117 -75.78 -7.34 19.01
N SER A 118 -75.89 -6.01 18.92
CA SER A 118 -74.81 -5.10 18.48
C SER A 118 -73.64 -4.95 19.47
N ALA A 119 -73.81 -5.44 20.70
CA ALA A 119 -72.77 -5.69 21.70
C ALA A 119 -73.27 -6.80 22.64
N ALA A 120 -72.41 -7.74 23.05
CA ALA A 120 -72.83 -8.81 23.97
C ALA A 120 -72.82 -8.33 25.43
N VAL A 121 -71.76 -7.64 25.89
CA VAL A 121 -71.68 -7.03 27.23
C VAL A 121 -70.85 -5.75 27.17
N SER A 122 -71.45 -4.61 27.56
CA SER A 122 -70.80 -3.31 27.67
C SER A 122 -71.00 -2.72 29.07
N VAL A 123 -69.92 -2.46 29.80
CA VAL A 123 -69.95 -1.81 31.12
C VAL A 123 -69.28 -0.44 31.02
N TYR A 124 -69.98 0.61 31.47
CA TYR A 124 -69.48 1.99 31.50
C TYR A 124 -69.62 2.58 32.91
N THR A 125 -68.57 3.19 33.44
CA THR A 125 -68.60 3.93 34.72
C THR A 125 -67.71 5.18 34.68
N ASP A 126 -68.10 6.21 35.41
CA ASP A 126 -67.34 7.46 35.47
C ASP A 126 -66.29 7.47 36.60
N THR A 127 -66.38 6.63 37.63
CA THR A 127 -65.57 6.79 38.87
C THR A 127 -64.99 5.52 39.48
N GLN A 128 -65.37 4.33 39.02
CA GLN A 128 -64.97 3.06 39.65
C GLN A 128 -64.11 2.20 38.72
N ASP A 129 -63.34 1.31 39.34
CA ASP A 129 -62.64 0.23 38.63
C ASP A 129 -63.66 -0.79 38.12
N ILE A 130 -63.48 -1.34 36.92
CA ILE A 130 -64.32 -2.40 36.36
C ILE A 130 -63.51 -3.70 36.32
N LEU A 131 -64.06 -4.79 36.87
CA LEU A 131 -63.57 -6.15 36.68
C LEU A 131 -64.66 -6.96 35.96
N LEU A 132 -64.46 -7.23 34.66
CA LEU A 132 -65.30 -8.11 33.86
C LEU A 132 -64.69 -9.51 33.88
N ASP A 133 -65.25 -10.42 34.68
CA ASP A 133 -64.75 -11.78 34.82
C ASP A 133 -65.68 -12.79 34.12
N ALA A 134 -65.20 -13.34 33.00
CA ALA A 134 -65.85 -14.42 32.25
C ALA A 134 -65.12 -15.76 32.44
N SER A 135 -64.46 -15.98 33.58
CA SER A 135 -63.67 -17.19 33.87
C SER A 135 -64.50 -18.44 34.19
N GLY A 136 -65.80 -18.32 34.46
CA GLY A 136 -66.70 -19.40 34.90
C GLY A 136 -66.98 -20.55 33.89
N GLY A 137 -66.35 -20.55 32.71
CA GLY A 137 -66.49 -21.60 31.70
C GLY A 137 -67.78 -21.49 30.88
N PHE A 138 -67.70 -20.84 29.71
CA PHE A 138 -68.82 -20.76 28.75
C PHE A 138 -68.66 -21.80 27.64
N GLY A 139 -69.80 -22.21 27.07
CA GLY A 139 -69.83 -22.94 25.80
C GLY A 139 -69.48 -22.03 24.61
N THR A 140 -68.91 -22.63 23.55
CA THR A 140 -68.48 -21.99 22.29
C THR A 140 -69.44 -20.89 21.78
N TYR A 141 -68.97 -19.63 21.69
CA TYR A 141 -69.73 -18.52 21.11
C TYR A 141 -69.61 -18.52 19.57
N VAL A 142 -70.64 -19.05 18.89
CA VAL A 142 -70.78 -19.01 17.43
C VAL A 142 -71.93 -18.07 17.08
N GLY A 143 -71.63 -16.78 16.87
CA GLY A 143 -72.62 -15.79 16.51
C GLY A 143 -71.97 -14.56 15.88
N ALA A 144 -71.88 -14.55 14.55
CA ALA A 144 -71.34 -13.43 13.78
C ALA A 144 -72.17 -12.15 14.01
N VAL A 145 -71.70 -11.28 14.90
CA VAL A 145 -72.24 -9.92 15.02
C VAL A 145 -71.68 -9.10 13.87
N ALA A 146 -72.48 -8.88 12.84
CA ALA A 146 -72.14 -7.92 11.79
C ALA A 146 -72.10 -6.51 12.43
N ASN A 147 -70.90 -5.94 12.58
CA ASN A 147 -70.61 -4.56 13.03
C ASN A 147 -70.57 -4.27 14.55
N GLY A 148 -70.61 -5.26 15.45
CA GLY A 148 -70.58 -5.03 16.91
C GLY A 148 -69.21 -5.25 17.58
N THR A 149 -69.09 -4.86 18.85
CA THR A 149 -67.98 -5.24 19.74
C THR A 149 -68.35 -6.48 20.57
N GLY A 150 -67.43 -7.42 20.78
CA GLY A 150 -67.70 -8.66 21.54
C GLY A 150 -67.85 -8.40 23.05
N LEU A 151 -66.73 -8.26 23.75
CA LEU A 151 -66.65 -7.84 25.14
C LEU A 151 -66.14 -6.39 25.21
N SER A 152 -66.81 -5.50 25.95
CA SER A 152 -66.38 -4.11 26.10
C SER A 152 -66.51 -3.63 27.53
N ALA A 153 -65.47 -3.01 28.07
CA ALA A 153 -65.52 -2.28 29.33
C ALA A 153 -64.79 -0.94 29.17
N SER A 154 -65.40 0.14 29.66
CA SER A 154 -64.76 1.44 29.68
C SER A 154 -65.03 2.22 30.97
N SER A 155 -63.98 2.87 31.51
CA SER A 155 -64.07 3.68 32.73
C SER A 155 -63.43 5.04 32.52
N LEU A 156 -64.05 6.11 33.01
CA LEU A 156 -63.54 7.48 32.84
C LEU A 156 -62.42 7.86 33.82
N ASN A 157 -62.37 7.21 34.99
CA ASN A 157 -61.40 7.50 36.06
C ASN A 157 -60.85 6.26 36.78
N GLY A 158 -61.39 5.06 36.52
CA GLY A 158 -60.94 3.81 37.15
C GLY A 158 -60.24 2.87 36.17
N SER A 159 -59.64 1.83 36.71
CA SER A 159 -58.98 0.77 35.95
C SER A 159 -60.00 -0.20 35.34
N VAL A 160 -59.66 -0.83 34.22
CA VAL A 160 -60.50 -1.81 33.52
C VAL A 160 -59.74 -3.13 33.45
N ALA A 161 -60.24 -4.16 34.12
CA ALA A 161 -59.76 -5.54 34.03
C ALA A 161 -60.79 -6.41 33.29
N ILE A 162 -60.38 -7.11 32.24
CA ILE A 162 -61.21 -8.09 31.52
C ILE A 162 -60.51 -9.45 31.60
N LEU A 163 -61.12 -10.43 32.25
CA LEU A 163 -60.64 -11.82 32.30
C LEU A 163 -61.58 -12.70 31.46
N ASN A 164 -61.05 -13.36 30.44
CA ASN A 164 -61.78 -14.32 29.62
C ASN A 164 -61.31 -15.75 29.89
N GLY A 165 -62.16 -16.63 30.43
CA GLY A 165 -61.81 -18.03 30.66
C GLY A 165 -62.22 -18.92 29.50
N ALA A 166 -61.27 -19.53 28.81
CA ALA A 166 -61.41 -20.64 27.86
C ALA A 166 -62.27 -20.41 26.59
N ASN A 167 -62.85 -19.23 26.37
CA ASN A 167 -63.93 -19.07 25.40
C ASN A 167 -63.47 -18.71 23.99
N THR A 168 -64.18 -19.25 22.98
CA THR A 168 -64.06 -18.77 21.60
C THR A 168 -64.92 -17.52 21.42
N ILE A 169 -64.34 -16.38 21.05
CA ILE A 169 -65.06 -15.13 20.74
C ILE A 169 -65.02 -14.94 19.22
N SER A 170 -66.09 -15.25 18.50
CA SER A 170 -66.14 -15.10 17.05
C SER A 170 -67.16 -14.04 16.59
N GLY A 171 -66.72 -13.09 15.75
CA GLY A 171 -67.55 -12.03 15.14
C GLY A 171 -67.31 -10.62 15.70
N GLY A 172 -67.64 -9.60 14.90
CA GLY A 172 -67.55 -8.18 15.29
C GLY A 172 -66.35 -7.40 14.72
N ALA A 173 -66.43 -6.07 14.82
CA ALA A 173 -65.34 -5.16 14.45
C ALA A 173 -64.19 -5.18 15.48
N VAL A 174 -64.50 -5.42 16.76
CA VAL A 174 -63.52 -5.61 17.85
C VAL A 174 -63.97 -6.78 18.73
N GLY A 175 -63.10 -7.74 19.02
CA GLY A 175 -63.40 -8.92 19.84
C GLY A 175 -63.49 -8.55 21.32
N VAL A 176 -62.43 -7.93 21.86
CA VAL A 176 -62.38 -7.42 23.23
C VAL A 176 -61.93 -5.96 23.22
N LEU A 177 -62.65 -5.07 23.93
CA LEU A 177 -62.35 -3.64 24.07
C LEU A 177 -62.24 -3.28 25.56
N GLY A 178 -61.05 -2.91 26.01
CA GLY A 178 -60.84 -2.24 27.31
C GLY A 178 -60.46 -0.78 27.08
N ALA A 179 -61.14 0.18 27.72
CA ALA A 179 -60.78 1.58 27.61
C ALA A 179 -60.85 2.31 28.96
N ALA A 180 -59.71 2.71 29.51
CA ALA A 180 -59.65 3.60 30.66
C ALA A 180 -59.28 5.02 30.22
N TYR A 181 -59.95 6.04 30.76
CA TYR A 181 -59.57 7.43 30.54
C TYR A 181 -58.80 7.95 31.77
N ARG A 182 -57.89 8.91 31.56
CA ARG A 182 -56.94 9.43 32.56
C ARG A 182 -56.00 8.34 33.09
N THR A 183 -55.72 8.30 34.39
CA THR A 183 -54.71 7.44 35.03
C THR A 183 -55.15 5.98 35.24
N GLY A 184 -56.32 5.57 34.72
CA GLY A 184 -56.80 4.20 34.90
C GLY A 184 -55.97 3.19 34.09
N GLU A 185 -55.68 2.04 34.69
CA GLU A 185 -54.98 0.94 34.03
C GLU A 185 -55.96 0.08 33.22
N VAL A 186 -55.52 -0.52 32.13
CA VAL A 186 -56.30 -1.52 31.37
C VAL A 186 -55.56 -2.84 31.42
N SER A 187 -56.15 -3.86 32.04
CA SER A 187 -55.65 -5.24 32.04
C SER A 187 -56.62 -6.14 31.28
N ILE A 188 -56.16 -6.82 30.23
CA ILE A 188 -56.96 -7.80 29.49
C ILE A 188 -56.23 -9.13 29.54
N ASP A 189 -56.80 -10.11 30.20
CA ASP A 189 -56.27 -11.47 30.24
C ASP A 189 -57.26 -12.47 29.65
N SER A 190 -56.76 -13.45 28.89
CA SER A 190 -57.59 -14.49 28.28
C SER A 190 -56.89 -15.83 28.38
N LYS A 191 -57.39 -16.70 29.28
CA LYS A 191 -56.84 -18.02 29.58
C LYS A 191 -57.65 -19.10 28.84
N GLY A 192 -57.26 -19.42 27.61
CA GLY A 192 -57.88 -20.46 26.76
C GLY A 192 -58.99 -19.97 25.82
N GLY A 193 -59.22 -20.68 24.69
CA GLY A 193 -60.19 -20.31 23.64
C GLY A 193 -59.58 -19.78 22.32
N THR A 194 -60.41 -19.23 21.42
CA THR A 194 -59.99 -18.63 20.13
C THR A 194 -60.76 -17.33 19.86
N ILE A 195 -60.08 -16.21 19.64
CA ILE A 195 -60.71 -14.92 19.31
C ILE A 195 -60.62 -14.71 17.80
N VAL A 196 -61.74 -14.59 17.11
CA VAL A 196 -61.82 -14.33 15.66
C VAL A 196 -62.69 -13.10 15.40
N SER A 197 -62.09 -11.94 15.14
CA SER A 197 -62.80 -10.65 14.94
C SER A 197 -61.99 -9.73 14.02
N ALA A 198 -62.50 -8.59 13.54
CA ALA A 198 -61.71 -7.72 12.67
C ALA A 198 -60.49 -7.08 13.39
N VAL A 199 -60.68 -6.68 14.65
CA VAL A 199 -59.61 -6.38 15.63
C VAL A 199 -59.77 -7.36 16.79
N GLY A 200 -58.75 -8.15 17.12
CA GLY A 200 -58.85 -9.17 18.18
C GLY A 200 -59.10 -8.56 19.55
N VAL A 201 -58.10 -7.85 20.07
CA VAL A 201 -58.11 -7.14 21.34
C VAL A 201 -57.74 -5.68 21.10
N ARG A 202 -58.49 -4.75 21.69
CA ARG A 202 -58.19 -3.32 21.68
C ARG A 202 -58.15 -2.81 23.12
N ALA A 203 -57.02 -2.28 23.56
CA ALA A 203 -56.83 -1.72 24.89
C ALA A 203 -56.38 -0.26 24.77
N LEU A 204 -57.12 0.66 25.39
CA LEU A 204 -56.81 2.10 25.37
C LEU A 204 -56.71 2.64 26.80
N SER A 205 -55.59 3.27 27.15
CA SER A 205 -55.50 4.11 28.35
C SER A 205 -55.16 5.56 28.00
N TYR A 206 -55.48 6.52 28.85
CA TYR A 206 -55.09 7.93 28.69
C TYR A 206 -54.25 8.41 29.88
N GLY A 207 -53.27 7.61 30.30
CA GLY A 207 -52.29 7.98 31.32
C GLY A 207 -51.93 6.86 32.30
N GLY A 208 -52.65 5.73 32.27
CA GLY A 208 -52.33 4.52 33.02
C GLY A 208 -51.76 3.42 32.14
N ASP A 209 -51.39 2.32 32.79
CA ASP A 209 -50.74 1.18 32.14
C ASP A 209 -51.75 0.35 31.32
N VAL A 210 -51.27 -0.32 30.29
CA VAL A 210 -52.02 -1.25 29.46
C VAL A 210 -51.32 -2.60 29.48
N SER A 211 -51.90 -3.59 30.16
CA SER A 211 -51.42 -4.97 30.17
C SER A 211 -52.37 -5.89 29.39
N VAL A 212 -51.84 -6.67 28.46
CA VAL A 212 -52.57 -7.69 27.71
C VAL A 212 -51.88 -9.03 27.94
N GLY A 213 -52.50 -9.94 28.70
CA GLY A 213 -51.97 -11.27 29.04
C GLY A 213 -51.13 -11.34 30.31
N ALA A 214 -51.47 -10.55 31.34
CA ALA A 214 -50.68 -10.37 32.57
C ALA A 214 -50.37 -11.66 33.38
N ASP A 215 -51.30 -12.63 33.46
CA ASP A 215 -51.20 -13.78 34.38
C ASP A 215 -50.94 -15.13 33.66
N GLY A 216 -49.82 -15.21 32.95
CA GLY A 216 -49.37 -16.43 32.27
C GLY A 216 -49.49 -16.42 30.75
N GLY A 217 -49.83 -15.25 30.18
CA GLY A 217 -49.87 -15.01 28.74
C GLY A 217 -51.16 -15.49 28.07
N LEU A 218 -51.50 -14.84 26.97
CA LEU A 218 -52.55 -15.31 26.06
C LEU A 218 -52.20 -16.70 25.52
N THR A 219 -52.92 -17.72 25.96
CA THR A 219 -52.84 -19.11 25.45
C THR A 219 -53.76 -19.34 24.25
N THR A 220 -54.55 -18.33 23.88
CA THR A 220 -55.58 -18.40 22.83
C THR A 220 -55.06 -18.04 21.46
N ALA A 221 -55.57 -18.71 20.43
CA ALA A 221 -55.40 -18.22 19.06
C ALA A 221 -56.22 -16.93 18.85
N ILE A 222 -55.60 -15.85 18.36
CA ILE A 222 -56.29 -14.60 17.99
C ILE A 222 -56.10 -14.39 16.49
N THR A 223 -57.18 -14.46 15.72
CA THR A 223 -57.17 -14.27 14.26
C THR A 223 -57.99 -13.04 13.88
N ALA A 224 -57.32 -12.01 13.33
CA ALA A 224 -57.95 -10.79 12.86
C ALA A 224 -58.56 -10.96 11.45
N SER A 225 -59.85 -10.69 11.27
CA SER A 225 -60.56 -10.83 10.00
C SER A 225 -60.35 -9.59 9.10
N SER A 226 -59.31 -9.66 8.26
CA SER A 226 -59.10 -8.91 7.00
C SER A 226 -58.69 -7.42 7.01
N THR A 227 -58.95 -6.61 8.05
CA THR A 227 -58.49 -5.19 8.05
C THR A 227 -57.83 -4.67 9.33
N GLY A 228 -57.87 -5.39 10.45
CA GLY A 228 -57.39 -4.89 11.74
C GLY A 228 -56.19 -5.65 12.31
N SER A 229 -55.80 -5.21 13.51
CA SER A 229 -54.73 -5.82 14.29
C SER A 229 -55.24 -6.93 15.21
N ALA A 230 -54.45 -7.98 15.45
CA ALA A 230 -54.86 -8.99 16.44
C ALA A 230 -54.87 -8.40 17.85
N ILE A 231 -53.87 -7.58 18.19
CA ILE A 231 -53.82 -6.77 19.42
C ILE A 231 -53.53 -5.32 19.05
N ASN A 232 -54.30 -4.39 19.59
CA ASN A 232 -54.13 -2.95 19.46
C ASN A 232 -54.15 -2.30 20.85
N ALA A 233 -52.97 -2.11 21.43
CA ALA A 233 -52.76 -1.43 22.71
C ALA A 233 -52.29 0.01 22.47
N THR A 234 -52.91 0.97 23.13
CA THR A 234 -52.51 2.38 23.04
C THR A 234 -52.65 3.02 24.41
N THR A 235 -51.65 3.78 24.83
CA THR A 235 -51.79 4.67 25.99
C THR A 235 -51.34 6.08 25.63
N SER A 236 -51.96 7.10 26.23
CA SER A 236 -51.47 8.47 26.12
C SER A 236 -50.85 8.92 27.44
N GLY A 237 -49.60 9.38 27.46
CA GLY A 237 -48.91 9.81 28.68
C GLY A 237 -47.87 8.83 29.21
N ALA A 238 -47.67 8.81 30.53
CA ALA A 238 -46.54 8.09 31.17
C ALA A 238 -46.81 6.60 31.45
N GLY A 239 -47.96 6.06 31.03
CA GLY A 239 -48.31 4.66 31.29
C GLY A 239 -47.55 3.69 30.40
N ASP A 240 -47.26 2.51 30.94
CA ASP A 240 -46.56 1.43 30.26
C ASP A 240 -47.52 0.57 29.43
N ILE A 241 -47.01 -0.12 28.41
CA ILE A 241 -47.73 -1.13 27.65
C ILE A 241 -46.99 -2.46 27.78
N ALA A 242 -47.65 -3.49 28.29
CA ALA A 242 -47.15 -4.85 28.33
C ALA A 242 -48.09 -5.79 27.53
N VAL A 243 -47.58 -6.48 26.51
CA VAL A 243 -48.32 -7.51 25.76
C VAL A 243 -47.58 -8.83 25.90
N THR A 244 -48.18 -9.82 26.55
CA THR A 244 -47.58 -11.14 26.76
C THR A 244 -48.45 -12.25 26.20
N THR A 245 -47.88 -13.13 25.38
CA THR A 245 -48.53 -14.36 24.91
C THR A 245 -47.78 -15.59 25.37
N ALA A 246 -48.52 -16.64 25.71
CA ALA A 246 -47.97 -17.90 26.17
C ALA A 246 -47.46 -18.75 24.99
N ALA A 247 -46.61 -19.74 25.28
CA ALA A 247 -46.28 -20.78 24.31
C ALA A 247 -47.55 -21.56 23.90
N GLY A 248 -47.71 -21.83 22.60
CA GLY A 248 -48.93 -22.42 22.00
C GLY A 248 -49.94 -21.41 21.43
N GLY A 249 -49.79 -20.11 21.69
CA GLY A 249 -50.73 -19.07 21.25
C GLY A 249 -50.46 -18.59 19.82
N LYS A 250 -51.39 -18.80 18.89
CA LYS A 250 -51.27 -18.31 17.50
C LYS A 250 -51.88 -16.90 17.35
N LEU A 251 -51.08 -15.90 17.00
CA LEU A 251 -51.59 -14.57 16.65
C LEU A 251 -51.52 -14.33 15.14
N GLU A 252 -52.63 -13.95 14.52
CA GLU A 252 -52.70 -13.61 13.10
C GLU A 252 -53.37 -12.25 12.90
N GLY A 253 -52.62 -11.25 12.43
CA GLY A 253 -53.13 -9.94 12.04
C GLY A 253 -53.25 -9.76 10.52
N SER A 254 -54.20 -8.95 10.07
CA SER A 254 -54.29 -8.52 8.66
C SER A 254 -53.65 -7.16 8.39
N ALA A 255 -53.57 -6.29 9.39
CA ALA A 255 -52.85 -5.01 9.31
C ALA A 255 -51.53 -5.07 10.10
N ASN A 256 -51.62 -5.41 11.39
CA ASN A 256 -50.52 -5.77 12.27
C ASN A 256 -50.94 -6.98 13.11
N THR A 257 -50.04 -7.83 13.55
CA THR A 257 -50.37 -8.78 14.61
C THR A 257 -50.50 -8.04 15.94
N VAL A 258 -49.50 -7.26 16.31
CA VAL A 258 -49.49 -6.42 17.51
C VAL A 258 -49.23 -4.96 17.10
N PHE A 259 -50.07 -4.06 17.57
CA PHE A 259 -49.88 -2.62 17.49
C PHE A 259 -49.89 -2.07 18.91
N ALA A 260 -48.76 -1.54 19.38
CA ALA A 260 -48.56 -1.05 20.73
C ALA A 260 -47.93 0.35 20.69
N VAL A 261 -48.63 1.38 21.16
CA VAL A 261 -48.13 2.77 21.07
C VAL A 261 -48.39 3.54 22.35
N THR A 262 -47.33 4.11 22.94
CA THR A 262 -47.43 5.16 23.95
C THR A 262 -46.91 6.48 23.40
N ASP A 263 -47.68 7.55 23.54
CA ASP A 263 -47.29 8.90 23.11
C ASP A 263 -46.54 9.69 24.20
N GLY A 264 -46.30 9.09 25.38
CA GLY A 264 -45.50 9.68 26.45
C GLY A 264 -44.28 8.84 26.84
N THR A 265 -43.93 8.86 28.12
CA THR A 265 -42.64 8.35 28.64
C THR A 265 -42.69 6.90 29.13
N GLY A 266 -43.83 6.23 29.01
CA GLY A 266 -43.94 4.84 29.46
C GLY A 266 -43.22 3.87 28.53
N ASP A 267 -42.96 2.68 29.03
CA ASP A 267 -42.29 1.61 28.31
C ASP A 267 -43.28 0.81 27.46
N VAL A 268 -42.81 0.19 26.38
CA VAL A 268 -43.60 -0.74 25.56
C VAL A 268 -42.89 -2.07 25.49
N GLN A 269 -43.44 -3.10 26.13
CA GLN A 269 -42.90 -4.45 26.20
C GLN A 269 -43.84 -5.44 25.49
N VAL A 270 -43.35 -6.13 24.46
CA VAL A 270 -44.10 -7.17 23.72
C VAL A 270 -43.35 -8.49 23.83
N THR A 271 -43.91 -9.46 24.55
CA THR A 271 -43.36 -10.81 24.73
C THR A 271 -44.24 -11.87 24.06
N LEU A 272 -43.66 -12.66 23.17
CA LEU A 272 -44.34 -13.64 22.34
C LEU A 272 -43.79 -15.05 22.56
N GLY A 273 -44.66 -15.95 23.05
CA GLY A 273 -44.32 -17.33 23.40
C GLY A 273 -44.37 -18.35 22.25
N ASP A 274 -45.01 -18.03 21.13
CA ASP A 274 -45.20 -18.96 20.00
C ASP A 274 -45.25 -18.25 18.64
N THR A 275 -45.33 -19.04 17.57
CA THR A 275 -45.22 -18.65 16.17
C THR A 275 -46.30 -17.62 15.83
N VAL A 276 -45.86 -16.39 15.62
CA VAL A 276 -46.71 -15.34 15.08
C VAL A 276 -46.77 -15.51 13.57
N GLY A 277 -47.82 -16.17 13.10
CA GLY A 277 -48.14 -16.23 11.68
C GLY A 277 -49.06 -15.08 11.31
N ALA A 278 -48.55 -13.95 10.80
CA ALA A 278 -49.43 -13.11 10.00
C ALA A 278 -49.80 -13.92 8.75
N THR A 279 -51.09 -13.98 8.43
CA THR A 279 -51.51 -14.41 7.10
C THR A 279 -50.76 -13.56 6.06
N THR A 280 -50.57 -14.08 4.84
CA THR A 280 -49.77 -13.54 3.73
C THR A 280 -50.10 -12.11 3.26
N ARG A 281 -50.88 -11.33 4.03
CA ARG A 281 -51.49 -10.06 3.64
C ARG A 281 -51.33 -8.90 4.64
N SER A 282 -50.45 -8.99 5.64
CA SER A 282 -50.14 -7.81 6.48
C SER A 282 -49.66 -6.65 5.60
N ALA A 283 -50.44 -5.57 5.51
CA ALA A 283 -50.06 -4.36 4.78
C ALA A 283 -48.95 -3.57 5.51
N TYR A 284 -48.78 -3.82 6.81
CA TYR A 284 -47.78 -3.17 7.67
C TYR A 284 -46.89 -4.21 8.39
N ALA A 285 -46.19 -3.78 9.45
CA ALA A 285 -45.36 -4.65 10.27
C ALA A 285 -46.19 -5.67 11.06
N ALA A 286 -45.74 -6.93 11.21
CA ALA A 286 -46.41 -7.86 12.13
C ALA A 286 -46.41 -7.34 13.57
N ILE A 287 -45.34 -6.68 14.01
CA ILE A 287 -45.28 -5.98 15.29
C ILE A 287 -44.94 -4.52 15.04
N TYR A 288 -45.79 -3.61 15.48
CA TYR A 288 -45.50 -2.18 15.54
C TYR A 288 -45.51 -1.73 17.00
N ALA A 289 -44.36 -1.28 17.51
CA ALA A 289 -44.21 -0.82 18.89
C ALA A 289 -43.56 0.57 18.94
N GLN A 290 -44.12 1.51 19.69
CA GLN A 290 -43.60 2.87 19.76
C GLN A 290 -43.75 3.48 21.16
N SER A 291 -42.70 4.15 21.63
CA SER A 291 -42.74 5.02 22.82
C SER A 291 -42.23 6.42 22.50
N ALA A 292 -42.79 7.47 23.10
CA ALA A 292 -42.27 8.81 22.87
C ALA A 292 -41.00 9.11 23.69
N GLY A 293 -40.81 8.42 24.82
CA GLY A 293 -39.67 8.65 25.71
C GLY A 293 -39.18 7.47 26.55
N GLY A 294 -39.97 6.42 26.72
CA GLY A 294 -39.59 5.20 27.44
C GLY A 294 -38.98 4.14 26.51
N ASP A 295 -38.67 2.99 27.09
CA ASP A 295 -38.01 1.88 26.41
C ASP A 295 -39.00 1.08 25.55
N VAL A 296 -38.51 0.49 24.46
CA VAL A 296 -39.31 -0.41 23.60
C VAL A 296 -38.65 -1.78 23.53
N GLY A 297 -39.25 -2.78 24.18
CA GLY A 297 -38.81 -4.16 24.16
C GLY A 297 -39.71 -5.08 23.33
N VAL A 298 -39.11 -5.92 22.49
CA VAL A 298 -39.82 -7.00 21.78
C VAL A 298 -39.04 -8.31 21.94
N ALA A 299 -39.64 -9.30 22.59
CA ALA A 299 -39.09 -10.64 22.75
C ALA A 299 -40.01 -11.68 22.07
N ALA A 300 -39.51 -12.48 21.14
CA ALA A 300 -40.26 -13.54 20.48
C ALA A 300 -39.47 -14.85 20.48
N THR A 301 -40.01 -15.86 21.17
CA THR A 301 -39.39 -17.19 21.28
C THR A 301 -39.71 -18.11 20.10
N ALA A 302 -40.46 -17.62 19.11
CA ALA A 302 -40.78 -18.33 17.89
C ALA A 302 -40.61 -17.41 16.67
N ALA A 303 -40.70 -18.00 15.47
CA ALA A 303 -40.58 -17.27 14.22
C ALA A 303 -41.77 -16.33 14.00
N ILE A 304 -41.49 -15.12 13.52
CA ILE A 304 -42.46 -14.13 13.08
C ILE A 304 -42.55 -14.20 11.56
N ARG A 305 -43.75 -14.33 11.00
CA ARG A 305 -43.99 -14.27 9.55
C ARG A 305 -44.91 -13.09 9.23
N ALA A 306 -44.55 -12.28 8.24
CA ALA A 306 -45.27 -11.08 7.87
C ALA A 306 -45.39 -10.88 6.35
N GLY A 307 -46.52 -10.31 5.91
CA GLY A 307 -46.75 -9.97 4.50
C GLY A 307 -45.86 -8.82 3.99
N ALA A 308 -45.70 -7.75 4.78
CA ALA A 308 -44.89 -6.58 4.40
C ALA A 308 -43.63 -6.45 5.25
N GLY A 309 -43.74 -6.04 6.53
CA GLY A 309 -42.61 -5.92 7.46
C GLY A 309 -42.74 -6.82 8.68
N GLY A 310 -41.64 -7.26 9.28
CA GLY A 310 -41.69 -8.13 10.47
C GLY A 310 -41.93 -7.34 11.76
N ILE A 311 -40.90 -6.67 12.25
CA ILE A 311 -40.92 -5.84 13.45
C ILE A 311 -40.60 -4.39 13.06
N SER A 312 -41.35 -3.44 13.60
CA SER A 312 -41.10 -2.00 13.45
C SER A 312 -41.20 -1.32 14.80
N THR A 313 -40.07 -0.84 15.32
CA THR A 313 -39.99 -0.14 16.62
C THR A 313 -39.49 1.30 16.46
N ASN A 314 -40.01 2.20 17.31
CA ASN A 314 -39.64 3.60 17.29
C ASN A 314 -39.62 4.21 18.71
N THR A 315 -38.56 4.94 19.07
CA THR A 315 -38.56 5.84 20.24
C THR A 315 -38.22 7.25 19.81
N SER A 316 -38.96 8.25 20.30
CA SER A 316 -38.62 9.65 20.03
C SER A 316 -37.72 10.31 21.09
N GLY A 317 -37.41 9.60 22.18
CA GLY A 317 -36.70 10.12 23.34
C GLY A 317 -35.43 9.36 23.68
N ALA A 318 -35.04 9.38 24.95
CA ALA A 318 -33.81 8.75 25.43
C ALA A 318 -33.94 7.25 25.72
N GLY A 319 -35.15 6.69 25.63
CA GLY A 319 -35.39 5.27 25.86
C GLY A 319 -34.76 4.35 24.81
N ASP A 320 -34.38 3.18 25.27
CA ASP A 320 -33.67 2.15 24.52
C ASP A 320 -34.65 1.27 23.72
N ILE A 321 -34.16 0.63 22.67
CA ILE A 321 -34.90 -0.40 21.92
C ILE A 321 -34.17 -1.74 22.09
N THR A 322 -34.83 -2.72 22.70
CA THR A 322 -34.29 -4.08 22.86
C THR A 322 -35.15 -5.10 22.11
N LEU A 323 -34.58 -5.74 21.10
CA LEU A 323 -35.27 -6.72 20.24
C LEU A 323 -34.60 -8.09 20.39
N SER A 324 -35.37 -9.15 20.59
CA SER A 324 -34.87 -10.52 20.73
C SER A 324 -35.83 -11.50 20.07
N THR A 325 -35.39 -12.22 19.03
CA THR A 325 -36.29 -13.10 18.26
C THR A 325 -35.65 -14.42 17.93
N VAL A 326 -36.44 -15.48 17.71
CA VAL A 326 -35.92 -16.70 17.10
C VAL A 326 -35.86 -16.61 15.58
N GLY A 327 -36.69 -15.83 14.88
CA GLY A 327 -36.57 -15.64 13.43
C GLY A 327 -37.65 -14.72 12.88
N VAL A 328 -37.40 -14.09 11.73
CA VAL A 328 -38.34 -13.12 11.15
C VAL A 328 -38.35 -13.25 9.63
N ASP A 329 -39.51 -13.47 9.03
CA ASP A 329 -39.69 -13.59 7.59
C ASP A 329 -40.70 -12.54 7.10
N SER A 330 -40.28 -11.65 6.20
CA SER A 330 -41.08 -10.57 5.64
C SER A 330 -40.91 -10.51 4.12
N ALA A 331 -42.01 -10.32 3.38
CA ALA A 331 -41.96 -10.52 1.93
C ALA A 331 -41.54 -9.27 1.12
N SER A 332 -41.74 -8.03 1.63
CA SER A 332 -41.57 -6.82 0.80
C SER A 332 -40.95 -5.59 1.49
N SER A 333 -40.74 -5.61 2.80
CA SER A 333 -40.14 -4.51 3.58
C SER A 333 -39.01 -5.03 4.47
N ASN A 334 -38.58 -4.23 5.44
CA ASN A 334 -37.57 -4.64 6.42
C ASN A 334 -38.13 -5.78 7.30
N ALA A 335 -37.34 -6.83 7.53
CA ALA A 335 -37.73 -7.86 8.48
C ALA A 335 -37.73 -7.29 9.91
N VAL A 336 -36.68 -6.56 10.27
CA VAL A 336 -36.59 -5.81 11.52
C VAL A 336 -36.23 -4.36 11.22
N PHE A 337 -37.03 -3.44 11.75
CA PHE A 337 -36.80 -2.00 11.69
C PHE A 337 -36.83 -1.42 13.10
N GLY A 338 -35.78 -0.68 13.48
CA GLY A 338 -35.69 0.03 14.74
C GLY A 338 -35.20 1.45 14.53
N ARG A 339 -35.82 2.42 15.18
CA ARG A 339 -35.42 3.83 15.11
C ARG A 339 -35.49 4.50 16.47
N THR A 340 -34.44 5.23 16.84
CA THR A 340 -34.51 6.20 17.94
C THR A 340 -34.13 7.59 17.45
N THR A 341 -34.84 8.62 17.88
CA THR A 341 -34.43 10.01 17.61
C THR A 341 -33.65 10.66 18.74
N GLY A 342 -33.61 10.07 19.93
CA GLY A 342 -32.80 10.52 21.05
C GLY A 342 -31.52 9.71 21.25
N SER A 343 -31.01 9.69 22.48
CA SER A 343 -29.72 9.08 22.83
C SER A 343 -29.81 7.60 23.22
N GLY A 344 -30.98 6.98 23.15
CA GLY A 344 -31.16 5.58 23.51
C GLY A 344 -30.43 4.63 22.56
N ASP A 345 -30.04 3.48 23.09
CA ASP A 345 -29.38 2.41 22.35
C ASP A 345 -30.42 1.55 21.60
N ILE A 346 -30.00 0.92 20.51
CA ILE A 346 -30.82 -0.08 19.80
C ILE A 346 -30.03 -1.39 19.73
N ALA A 347 -30.55 -2.44 20.36
CA ALA A 347 -29.97 -3.77 20.34
C ALA A 347 -30.93 -4.80 19.73
N TYR A 348 -30.44 -5.61 18.78
CA TYR A 348 -31.16 -6.75 18.24
C TYR A 348 -30.39 -8.06 18.43
N THR A 349 -31.03 -9.06 19.03
CA THR A 349 -30.49 -10.41 19.20
C THR A 349 -31.32 -11.45 18.45
N LEU A 350 -30.66 -12.28 17.63
CA LEU A 350 -31.25 -13.47 17.03
C LEU A 350 -30.86 -14.72 17.82
N ASN A 351 -31.85 -15.44 18.33
CA ASN A 351 -31.65 -16.61 19.18
C ASN A 351 -31.74 -17.91 18.38
N GLY A 352 -30.67 -18.72 18.43
CA GLY A 352 -30.60 -20.03 17.80
C GLY A 352 -30.36 -20.01 16.28
N PRO A 353 -30.26 -21.19 15.64
CA PRO A 353 -29.90 -21.32 14.23
C PRO A 353 -31.11 -21.00 13.33
N SER A 354 -31.29 -19.71 13.02
CA SER A 354 -32.50 -19.23 12.37
C SER A 354 -32.26 -18.17 11.31
N THR A 355 -33.30 -17.78 10.59
CA THR A 355 -33.19 -16.82 9.48
C THR A 355 -34.06 -15.58 9.68
N VAL A 356 -33.48 -14.42 9.37
CA VAL A 356 -34.14 -13.12 9.24
C VAL A 356 -34.17 -12.74 7.77
N THR A 357 -35.33 -12.71 7.13
CA THR A 357 -35.50 -12.45 5.69
C THR A 357 -36.42 -11.24 5.46
N GLY A 358 -35.97 -10.28 4.65
CA GLY A 358 -36.76 -9.13 4.23
C GLY A 358 -36.24 -8.50 2.94
N ALA A 359 -36.82 -7.39 2.48
CA ALA A 359 -36.21 -6.54 1.47
C ALA A 359 -34.83 -6.08 1.96
N THR A 360 -34.78 -5.58 3.20
CA THR A 360 -33.59 -5.51 4.05
C THR A 360 -33.80 -6.45 5.23
N GLY A 361 -32.79 -7.22 5.63
CA GLY A 361 -32.92 -8.11 6.79
C GLY A 361 -33.16 -7.31 8.07
N VAL A 362 -32.16 -6.52 8.47
CA VAL A 362 -32.24 -5.65 9.67
C VAL A 362 -31.88 -4.22 9.28
N TYR A 363 -32.70 -3.25 9.67
CA TYR A 363 -32.43 -1.82 9.50
C TYR A 363 -32.59 -1.07 10.84
N LEU A 364 -31.49 -0.65 11.45
CA LEU A 364 -31.50 0.13 12.70
C LEU A 364 -30.91 1.52 12.46
N THR A 365 -31.54 2.56 13.03
CA THR A 365 -31.00 3.92 12.92
C THR A 365 -31.21 4.74 14.18
N THR A 366 -30.18 5.47 14.57
CA THR A 366 -30.24 6.47 15.64
C THR A 366 -29.80 7.83 15.11
N SER A 367 -30.58 8.87 15.39
CA SER A 367 -30.14 10.26 15.15
C SER A 367 -29.46 10.88 16.37
N GLY A 368 -29.41 10.19 17.50
CA GLY A 368 -28.63 10.60 18.67
C GLY A 368 -27.34 9.81 18.84
N GLY A 369 -26.69 9.99 19.99
CA GLY A 369 -25.40 9.37 20.32
C GLY A 369 -25.48 7.92 20.83
N GLY A 370 -26.66 7.29 20.79
CA GLY A 370 -26.84 5.92 21.27
C GLY A 370 -26.13 4.89 20.39
N ALA A 371 -25.80 3.74 20.99
CA ALA A 371 -25.17 2.62 20.32
C ALA A 371 -26.18 1.81 19.49
N LEU A 372 -25.69 1.13 18.45
CA LEU A 372 -26.46 0.20 17.63
C LEU A 372 -25.79 -1.18 17.67
N SER A 373 -26.52 -2.24 17.97
CA SER A 373 -25.96 -3.61 17.97
C SER A 373 -26.88 -4.64 17.31
N VAL A 374 -26.27 -5.57 16.57
CA VAL A 374 -26.92 -6.78 16.05
C VAL A 374 -26.08 -8.00 16.44
N THR A 375 -26.67 -8.94 17.17
CA THR A 375 -25.97 -10.11 17.70
C THR A 375 -26.67 -11.41 17.32
N ALA A 376 -25.90 -12.40 16.86
CA ALA A 376 -26.34 -13.77 16.63
C ALA A 376 -25.18 -14.74 16.89
N THR A 377 -25.21 -15.49 17.99
CA THR A 377 -24.08 -16.33 18.42
C THR A 377 -24.04 -17.71 17.77
N ASP A 378 -25.13 -18.14 17.14
CA ASP A 378 -25.22 -19.44 16.48
C ASP A 378 -24.74 -19.36 15.02
N ALA A 379 -23.82 -20.25 14.63
CA ALA A 379 -23.26 -20.32 13.28
C ALA A 379 -24.28 -20.69 12.18
N GLY A 380 -25.43 -21.27 12.55
CA GLY A 380 -26.56 -21.53 11.65
C GLY A 380 -27.45 -20.31 11.40
N SER A 381 -27.20 -19.18 12.08
CA SER A 381 -27.97 -17.95 11.92
C SER A 381 -27.77 -17.32 10.53
N SER A 382 -28.81 -16.72 9.95
CA SER A 382 -28.70 -16.02 8.67
C SER A 382 -29.54 -14.74 8.59
N PHE A 383 -28.96 -13.68 8.03
CA PHE A 383 -29.63 -12.42 7.75
C PHE A 383 -29.67 -12.18 6.25
N ILE A 384 -30.86 -12.08 5.65
CA ILE A 384 -31.07 -12.06 4.20
C ILE A 384 -31.85 -10.81 3.78
N GLY A 385 -31.18 -9.92 3.04
CA GLY A 385 -31.79 -8.84 2.27
C GLY A 385 -32.03 -9.29 0.84
N THR A 386 -33.28 -9.45 0.44
CA THR A 386 -33.69 -10.00 -0.87
C THR A 386 -33.56 -9.01 -2.03
N THR A 387 -33.70 -7.71 -1.74
CA THR A 387 -33.54 -6.61 -2.73
C THR A 387 -32.66 -5.47 -2.22
N GLY A 388 -32.34 -5.46 -0.93
CA GLY A 388 -31.58 -4.45 -0.22
C GLY A 388 -30.44 -5.06 0.59
N ASN A 389 -30.26 -4.58 1.81
CA ASN A 389 -29.10 -4.96 2.63
C ASN A 389 -29.39 -6.17 3.53
N GLY A 390 -28.39 -6.98 3.86
CA GLY A 390 -28.55 -8.01 4.90
C GLY A 390 -28.76 -7.35 6.27
N VAL A 391 -27.81 -6.49 6.65
CA VAL A 391 -27.85 -5.64 7.85
C VAL A 391 -27.49 -4.20 7.45
N ASP A 392 -28.27 -3.21 7.90
CA ASP A 392 -28.06 -1.77 7.66
C ASP A 392 -28.17 -1.01 9.00
N LEU A 393 -27.07 -0.47 9.52
CA LEU A 393 -27.02 0.29 10.77
C LEU A 393 -26.51 1.71 10.53
N ARG A 394 -27.23 2.72 11.01
CA ARG A 394 -26.88 4.14 10.80
C ARG A 394 -26.96 4.94 12.09
N GLY A 395 -25.82 5.34 12.64
CA GLY A 395 -25.72 6.12 13.88
C GLY A 395 -25.22 7.55 13.68
N ALA A 396 -25.59 8.47 14.56
CA ALA A 396 -25.06 9.83 14.55
C ALA A 396 -23.77 10.00 15.40
N GLY A 397 -23.37 8.98 16.17
CA GLY A 397 -22.08 9.01 16.86
C GLY A 397 -21.82 7.94 17.93
N GLY A 398 -22.79 7.11 18.29
CA GLY A 398 -22.55 5.97 19.19
C GLY A 398 -21.79 4.82 18.52
N GLN A 399 -21.41 3.83 19.33
CA GLN A 399 -20.77 2.60 18.86
C GLN A 399 -21.73 1.81 17.98
N ILE A 400 -21.25 1.24 16.88
CA ILE A 400 -22.01 0.31 16.03
C ILE A 400 -21.33 -1.06 16.09
N ASP A 401 -22.06 -2.10 16.47
CA ASP A 401 -21.57 -3.47 16.55
C ASP A 401 -22.43 -4.44 15.74
N VAL A 402 -21.80 -5.30 14.95
CA VAL A 402 -22.44 -6.42 14.25
C VAL A 402 -21.66 -7.67 14.62
N ASP A 403 -22.23 -8.53 15.44
CA ASP A 403 -21.63 -9.79 15.88
C ASP A 403 -22.49 -10.99 15.48
N VAL A 404 -22.23 -11.56 14.30
CA VAL A 404 -23.04 -12.62 13.72
C VAL A 404 -22.18 -13.85 13.38
N ALA A 405 -22.20 -14.88 14.23
CA ALA A 405 -21.45 -16.11 13.98
C ALA A 405 -21.81 -16.81 12.65
N GLY A 406 -23.04 -16.60 12.14
CA GLY A 406 -23.55 -17.19 10.92
C GLY A 406 -23.33 -16.36 9.64
N SER A 407 -24.27 -16.43 8.68
CA SER A 407 -24.15 -15.78 7.37
C SER A 407 -24.98 -14.50 7.23
N ILE A 408 -24.45 -13.51 6.54
CA ILE A 408 -25.19 -12.31 6.13
C ILE A 408 -25.17 -12.23 4.61
N ARG A 409 -26.35 -12.05 4.00
CA ARG A 409 -26.50 -11.94 2.55
C ARG A 409 -27.37 -10.73 2.23
N GLY A 410 -26.87 -9.84 1.38
CA GLY A 410 -27.65 -8.76 0.77
C GLY A 410 -27.72 -8.90 -0.74
N ASP A 411 -28.77 -8.36 -1.34
CA ASP A 411 -28.81 -8.15 -2.79
C ASP A 411 -28.03 -6.88 -3.16
N GLY A 412 -28.21 -5.82 -2.35
CA GLY A 412 -27.45 -4.57 -2.34
C GLY A 412 -26.13 -4.75 -1.61
N VAL A 413 -26.10 -4.54 -0.29
CA VAL A 413 -24.91 -4.70 0.55
C VAL A 413 -25.13 -5.82 1.57
N GLY A 414 -24.13 -6.66 1.86
CA GLY A 414 -24.26 -7.65 2.93
C GLY A 414 -24.45 -6.97 4.29
N VAL A 415 -23.44 -6.19 4.71
CA VAL A 415 -23.45 -5.36 5.92
C VAL A 415 -23.14 -3.91 5.53
N TYR A 416 -24.08 -3.01 5.77
CA TYR A 416 -23.87 -1.56 5.66
C TYR A 416 -23.90 -0.95 7.06
N VAL A 417 -22.81 -0.35 7.49
CA VAL A 417 -22.72 0.35 8.78
C VAL A 417 -22.10 1.72 8.57
N ALA A 418 -22.76 2.76 9.08
CA ALA A 418 -22.28 4.12 8.95
C ALA A 418 -22.51 4.90 10.25
N THR A 419 -21.49 5.61 10.72
CA THR A 419 -21.60 6.54 11.84
C THR A 419 -21.10 7.93 11.46
N GLY A 420 -21.80 8.95 11.97
CA GLY A 420 -21.45 10.36 11.82
C GLY A 420 -20.81 10.97 13.06
N GLY A 421 -20.19 10.18 13.95
CA GLY A 421 -19.53 10.70 15.14
C GLY A 421 -18.32 9.88 15.58
N ALA A 422 -17.89 10.05 16.83
CA ALA A 422 -16.67 9.43 17.35
C ALA A 422 -16.80 7.94 17.70
N GLY A 423 -17.99 7.36 17.58
CA GLY A 423 -18.25 5.95 17.89
C GLY A 423 -17.44 4.99 17.01
N ALA A 424 -16.98 3.91 17.61
CA ALA A 424 -16.31 2.84 16.88
C ALA A 424 -17.32 1.99 16.10
N ILE A 425 -16.89 1.43 14.98
CA ILE A 425 -17.64 0.44 14.21
C ILE A 425 -16.92 -0.90 14.33
N THR A 426 -17.63 -1.94 14.77
CA THR A 426 -17.12 -3.33 14.78
C THR A 426 -18.04 -4.22 13.96
N VAL A 427 -17.46 -5.04 13.06
CA VAL A 427 -18.20 -6.00 12.25
C VAL A 427 -17.51 -7.36 12.31
N HIS A 428 -18.16 -8.33 12.92
CA HIS A 428 -17.81 -9.74 12.97
C HIS A 428 -18.91 -10.56 12.33
N ALA A 429 -18.55 -11.36 11.32
CA ALA A 429 -19.49 -12.29 10.71
C ALA A 429 -18.82 -13.59 10.23
N GLY A 430 -19.55 -14.70 10.27
CA GLY A 430 -19.10 -15.99 9.72
C GLY A 430 -18.93 -15.95 8.21
N SER A 431 -19.92 -15.47 7.47
CA SER A 431 -19.76 -15.14 6.04
C SER A 431 -20.62 -13.95 5.65
N VAL A 432 -20.15 -13.13 4.71
CA VAL A 432 -20.90 -11.99 4.20
C VAL A 432 -20.89 -12.01 2.68
N SER A 433 -22.07 -11.90 2.07
CA SER A 433 -22.21 -11.91 0.62
C SER A 433 -23.11 -10.79 0.10
N ALA A 434 -22.79 -10.27 -1.08
CA ALA A 434 -23.57 -9.28 -1.80
C ALA A 434 -23.59 -9.54 -3.31
N ARG A 435 -24.74 -9.34 -3.97
CA ARG A 435 -24.85 -9.52 -5.42
C ARG A 435 -24.45 -8.27 -6.20
N THR A 436 -24.96 -7.10 -5.83
CA THR A 436 -24.81 -5.86 -6.63
C THR A 436 -23.90 -4.81 -6.00
N GLY A 437 -23.81 -4.76 -4.67
CA GLY A 437 -22.96 -3.84 -3.92
C GLY A 437 -21.91 -4.57 -3.08
N ASN A 438 -21.45 -3.92 -2.00
CA ASN A 438 -20.34 -4.43 -1.22
C ASN A 438 -20.75 -5.59 -0.30
N ALA A 439 -19.86 -6.54 -0.02
CA ALA A 439 -20.16 -7.52 1.03
C ALA A 439 -20.23 -6.80 2.39
N VAL A 440 -19.19 -6.04 2.73
CA VAL A 440 -19.16 -5.16 3.90
C VAL A 440 -18.85 -3.72 3.47
N SER A 441 -19.63 -2.77 3.97
CA SER A 441 -19.41 -1.33 3.82
C SER A 441 -19.48 -0.67 5.19
N ALA A 442 -18.33 -0.40 5.79
CA ALA A 442 -18.18 0.24 7.10
C ALA A 442 -17.58 1.63 6.96
N ASN A 443 -18.32 2.67 7.34
CA ASN A 443 -17.92 4.06 7.09
C ASN A 443 -18.11 4.96 8.32
N ASN A 444 -17.02 5.50 8.85
CA ASN A 444 -17.02 6.56 9.84
C ASN A 444 -16.56 7.88 9.18
N SER A 445 -17.52 8.65 8.63
CA SER A 445 -17.22 9.66 7.61
C SER A 445 -17.12 11.11 8.11
N THR A 446 -17.43 11.40 9.37
CA THR A 446 -17.52 12.79 9.84
C THR A 446 -16.17 13.41 10.16
N VAL A 447 -15.96 14.63 9.66
CA VAL A 447 -14.84 15.53 10.01
C VAL A 447 -14.76 15.65 11.54
N GLY A 448 -13.76 15.00 12.15
CA GLY A 448 -13.54 14.92 13.60
C GLY A 448 -13.90 13.58 14.26
N GLY A 449 -14.40 12.59 13.52
CA GLY A 449 -14.72 11.25 14.06
C GLY A 449 -13.47 10.40 14.23
N THR A 450 -12.90 10.35 15.44
CA THR A 450 -11.69 9.55 15.75
C THR A 450 -11.99 8.07 16.02
N GLY A 451 -13.20 7.59 15.70
CA GLY A 451 -13.65 6.25 16.03
C GLY A 451 -13.02 5.20 15.12
N THR A 452 -12.50 4.12 15.71
CA THR A 452 -11.92 3.00 14.95
C THR A 452 -12.98 2.26 14.15
N VAL A 453 -12.67 1.89 12.91
CA VAL A 453 -13.46 0.95 12.11
C VAL A 453 -12.75 -0.40 12.08
N SER A 454 -13.35 -1.43 12.65
CA SER A 454 -12.81 -2.80 12.70
C SER A 454 -13.74 -3.78 11.98
N VAL A 455 -13.30 -4.33 10.86
CA VAL A 455 -13.98 -5.46 10.18
C VAL A 455 -13.22 -6.73 10.55
N GLY A 456 -13.71 -7.50 11.50
CA GLY A 456 -12.97 -8.55 12.16
C GLY A 456 -12.04 -8.02 13.26
N THR A 457 -11.40 -8.92 13.99
CA THR A 457 -10.27 -8.67 14.91
C THR A 457 -9.18 -9.73 14.67
N ALA A 458 -7.98 -9.53 15.22
CA ALA A 458 -6.88 -10.50 15.11
C ALA A 458 -7.29 -11.91 15.58
N ASP A 459 -8.03 -11.99 16.69
CA ASP A 459 -8.50 -13.27 17.27
C ASP A 459 -9.82 -13.77 16.66
N ARG A 460 -10.59 -12.88 16.01
CA ARG A 460 -11.90 -13.20 15.43
C ARG A 460 -12.04 -12.55 14.05
N ARG A 461 -11.45 -13.18 13.04
CA ARG A 461 -11.51 -12.72 11.65
C ARG A 461 -12.95 -12.79 11.12
N LEU A 462 -13.31 -11.88 10.23
CA LEU A 462 -14.42 -12.10 9.30
C LEU A 462 -14.13 -13.39 8.52
N GLY A 463 -15.10 -14.28 8.35
CA GLY A 463 -14.86 -15.50 7.56
C GLY A 463 -14.69 -15.19 6.07
N SER A 464 -15.68 -15.54 5.23
CA SER A 464 -15.61 -15.23 3.79
C SER A 464 -16.39 -13.95 3.45
N ALA A 465 -15.79 -13.02 2.72
CA ALA A 465 -16.47 -11.86 2.14
C ALA A 465 -16.60 -12.02 0.61
N THR A 466 -17.81 -12.02 0.06
CA THR A 466 -18.07 -12.22 -1.37
C THR A 466 -18.93 -11.10 -1.97
N SER A 467 -18.43 -10.37 -2.96
CA SER A 467 -19.24 -9.45 -3.79
C SER A 467 -19.15 -9.83 -5.25
N THR A 468 -20.27 -10.05 -5.94
CA THR A 468 -20.23 -10.45 -7.36
C THR A 468 -19.86 -9.31 -8.31
N ASN A 469 -20.23 -8.07 -8.01
CA ASN A 469 -20.14 -6.94 -8.95
C ASN A 469 -19.49 -5.67 -8.37
N ALA A 470 -19.00 -5.69 -7.13
CA ALA A 470 -18.47 -4.50 -6.47
C ALA A 470 -17.23 -4.80 -5.60
N THR A 471 -17.02 -3.99 -4.56
CA THR A 471 -15.96 -4.20 -3.58
C THR A 471 -16.39 -5.25 -2.56
N ALA A 472 -15.56 -6.23 -2.19
CA ALA A 472 -15.98 -7.13 -1.11
C ALA A 472 -15.99 -6.42 0.26
N ILE A 473 -14.88 -5.81 0.68
CA ILE A 473 -14.81 -5.06 1.95
C ILE A 473 -14.42 -3.61 1.67
N PHE A 474 -15.28 -2.67 2.05
CA PHE A 474 -14.97 -1.24 2.08
C PHE A 474 -15.02 -0.77 3.54
N ALA A 475 -13.88 -0.33 4.08
CA ALA A 475 -13.74 0.20 5.42
C ALA A 475 -13.07 1.58 5.36
N SER A 476 -13.70 2.60 5.92
CA SER A 476 -13.14 3.95 5.94
C SER A 476 -13.40 4.63 7.28
N SER A 477 -12.39 5.30 7.81
CA SER A 477 -12.49 6.13 9.02
C SER A 477 -11.66 7.41 8.90
N GLN A 478 -11.85 8.33 9.84
CA GLN A 478 -10.85 9.34 10.16
C GLN A 478 -9.94 8.92 11.31
N GLY A 479 -10.31 7.87 12.04
CA GLY A 479 -9.46 7.16 13.00
C GLY A 479 -8.75 5.96 12.38
N ASP A 480 -8.41 4.97 13.21
CA ASP A 480 -7.82 3.71 12.75
C ASP A 480 -8.82 2.88 11.91
N VAL A 481 -8.29 2.14 10.94
CA VAL A 481 -9.03 1.17 10.12
C VAL A 481 -8.36 -0.19 10.19
N ASN A 482 -9.05 -1.16 10.77
CA ASN A 482 -8.59 -2.52 10.93
C ASN A 482 -9.47 -3.48 10.11
N VAL A 483 -8.87 -4.31 9.26
CA VAL A 483 -9.57 -5.32 8.46
C VAL A 483 -8.89 -6.67 8.64
N TYR A 484 -9.58 -7.60 9.29
CA TYR A 484 -9.15 -8.98 9.51
C TYR A 484 -10.13 -9.94 8.83
N ALA A 485 -9.70 -10.62 7.76
CA ALA A 485 -10.55 -11.52 6.99
C ALA A 485 -9.89 -12.89 6.75
N THR A 486 -10.71 -13.91 6.48
CA THR A 486 -10.23 -15.26 6.14
C THR A 486 -10.12 -15.44 4.63
N SER A 487 -11.11 -15.03 3.84
CA SER A 487 -11.02 -15.08 2.37
C SER A 487 -11.89 -14.01 1.72
N VAL A 488 -11.49 -13.53 0.55
CA VAL A 488 -12.18 -12.43 -0.14
C VAL A 488 -12.37 -12.74 -1.62
N THR A 489 -13.59 -12.56 -2.13
CA THR A 489 -13.91 -12.67 -3.56
C THR A 489 -14.71 -11.46 -4.01
N ALA A 490 -14.26 -10.77 -5.05
CA ALA A 490 -14.87 -9.52 -5.50
C ALA A 490 -14.95 -9.38 -7.02
N GLY A 491 -16.08 -8.88 -7.51
CA GLY A 491 -16.23 -8.52 -8.93
C GLY A 491 -15.29 -7.40 -9.38
N THR A 492 -14.94 -6.47 -8.48
CA THR A 492 -14.11 -5.29 -8.81
C THR A 492 -12.92 -5.12 -7.87
N ARG A 493 -13.13 -4.96 -6.56
CA ARG A 493 -12.05 -4.67 -5.59
C ARG A 493 -12.16 -5.62 -4.40
N GLY A 494 -11.10 -6.30 -3.99
CA GLY A 494 -11.12 -7.18 -2.83
C GLY A 494 -11.37 -6.38 -1.54
N ILE A 495 -10.35 -5.65 -1.08
CA ILE A 495 -10.41 -4.83 0.12
C ILE A 495 -10.05 -3.38 -0.20
N VAL A 496 -10.82 -2.44 0.32
CA VAL A 496 -10.48 -1.02 0.37
C VAL A 496 -10.51 -0.60 1.83
N ALA A 497 -9.35 -0.23 2.38
CA ALA A 497 -9.18 0.26 3.74
C ALA A 497 -8.55 1.65 3.70
N ALA A 498 -9.27 2.66 4.22
CA ALA A 498 -8.86 4.06 4.08
C ALA A 498 -9.00 4.87 5.37
N SER A 499 -7.90 5.42 5.89
CA SER A 499 -7.94 6.49 6.89
C SER A 499 -7.78 7.86 6.22
N GLN A 500 -8.72 8.78 6.47
CA GLN A 500 -8.82 10.08 5.79
C GLN A 500 -8.76 11.29 6.74
N GLY A 501 -8.41 11.08 8.01
CA GLY A 501 -8.52 12.10 9.06
C GLY A 501 -7.23 12.82 9.38
N THR A 502 -7.33 14.00 9.98
CA THR A 502 -6.20 14.66 10.68
C THR A 502 -6.01 14.13 12.10
N ALA A 503 -6.71 13.04 12.45
CA ALA A 503 -6.63 12.46 13.77
C ALA A 503 -5.21 11.92 14.03
N PRO A 504 -4.72 12.01 15.27
CA PRO A 504 -3.41 11.46 15.65
C PRO A 504 -3.37 9.92 15.65
N ASN A 505 -4.52 9.26 15.48
CA ASN A 505 -4.68 7.82 15.40
C ASN A 505 -5.35 7.46 14.06
N GLY A 506 -4.54 7.23 13.04
CA GLY A 506 -5.00 6.99 11.67
C GLY A 506 -4.47 5.69 11.08
N ASP A 507 -4.04 4.72 11.89
CA ASP A 507 -3.39 3.51 11.38
C ASP A 507 -4.33 2.70 10.50
N VAL A 508 -3.80 2.13 9.42
CA VAL A 508 -4.55 1.22 8.55
C VAL A 508 -3.89 -0.16 8.61
N VAL A 509 -4.61 -1.14 9.14
CA VAL A 509 -4.17 -2.54 9.21
C VAL A 509 -5.09 -3.41 8.37
N VAL A 510 -4.52 -4.13 7.40
CA VAL A 510 -5.23 -5.16 6.63
C VAL A 510 -4.51 -6.48 6.84
N ASP A 511 -5.20 -7.49 7.36
CA ASP A 511 -4.65 -8.83 7.60
C ASP A 511 -5.59 -9.91 7.07
N VAL A 512 -5.15 -10.66 6.06
CA VAL A 512 -5.95 -11.70 5.39
C VAL A 512 -5.23 -13.05 5.41
N SER A 513 -5.86 -14.08 5.98
CA SER A 513 -5.21 -15.39 6.17
C SER A 513 -5.37 -16.35 4.99
N GLY A 514 -6.33 -16.10 4.10
CA GLY A 514 -6.61 -16.91 2.92
C GLY A 514 -6.60 -16.08 1.64
N ALA A 515 -7.09 -16.69 0.55
CA ALA A 515 -6.95 -16.11 -0.79
C ALA A 515 -7.85 -14.89 -1.02
N ILE A 516 -7.38 -14.00 -1.89
CA ILE A 516 -8.12 -12.85 -2.42
C ILE A 516 -8.22 -12.99 -3.94
N ASP A 517 -9.45 -13.04 -4.47
CA ASP A 517 -9.73 -13.05 -5.90
C ASP A 517 -10.58 -11.83 -6.27
N ALA A 518 -10.05 -10.91 -7.07
CA ALA A 518 -10.70 -9.66 -7.41
C ALA A 518 -10.56 -9.29 -8.90
N GLY A 519 -11.65 -8.81 -9.51
CA GLY A 519 -11.66 -8.47 -10.94
C GLY A 519 -10.74 -7.30 -11.34
N THR A 520 -10.45 -6.35 -10.44
CA THR A 520 -9.58 -5.20 -10.72
C THR A 520 -8.46 -5.08 -9.69
N TYR A 521 -8.75 -4.81 -8.41
CA TYR A 521 -7.72 -4.63 -7.37
C TYR A 521 -7.87 -5.65 -6.26
N GLY A 522 -6.76 -6.23 -5.79
CA GLY A 522 -6.76 -7.13 -4.62
C GLY A 522 -7.01 -6.35 -3.33
N ILE A 523 -6.01 -5.57 -2.89
CA ILE A 523 -6.08 -4.70 -1.72
C ILE A 523 -5.74 -3.26 -2.13
N ILE A 524 -6.53 -2.30 -1.65
CA ILE A 524 -6.24 -0.87 -1.70
C ILE A 524 -6.18 -0.36 -0.25
N GLY A 525 -4.98 -0.07 0.24
CA GLY A 525 -4.74 0.56 1.54
C GLY A 525 -4.35 2.02 1.35
N VAL A 526 -5.04 2.94 2.03
CA VAL A 526 -4.78 4.37 1.91
C VAL A 526 -4.76 5.02 3.29
N ASN A 527 -3.66 5.67 3.65
CA ASN A 527 -3.52 6.42 4.87
C ASN A 527 -3.19 7.89 4.55
N TYR A 528 -4.22 8.73 4.50
CA TYR A 528 -4.08 10.18 4.34
C TYR A 528 -3.97 10.92 5.68
N GLY A 529 -3.67 10.21 6.76
CA GLY A 529 -3.43 10.79 8.08
C GLY A 529 -2.31 11.82 8.04
N GLU A 530 -2.59 13.07 8.42
CA GLU A 530 -1.56 14.13 8.47
C GLU A 530 -0.63 14.00 9.69
N ALA A 531 -1.03 13.28 10.74
CA ALA A 531 -0.19 13.08 11.91
C ALA A 531 0.95 12.10 11.60
N VAL A 532 2.14 12.41 12.11
CA VAL A 532 3.32 11.55 12.01
C VAL A 532 3.08 10.25 12.76
N GLY A 533 3.38 9.11 12.12
CA GLY A 533 3.28 7.77 12.70
C GLY A 533 1.97 7.04 12.39
N ASN A 534 1.16 7.58 11.48
CA ASN A 534 -0.02 6.88 10.96
C ASN A 534 0.41 5.86 9.90
N ASP A 535 0.66 4.63 10.33
CA ASP A 535 1.24 3.59 9.50
C ASP A 535 0.19 2.85 8.67
N LEU A 536 0.60 2.30 7.53
CA LEU A 536 -0.19 1.42 6.69
C LEU A 536 0.45 0.02 6.67
N THR A 537 -0.19 -0.92 7.34
CA THR A 537 0.27 -2.31 7.41
C THR A 537 -0.66 -3.24 6.63
N ILE A 538 -0.11 -4.02 5.70
CA ILE A 538 -0.84 -5.04 4.93
C ILE A 538 -0.14 -6.39 5.11
N ARG A 539 -0.85 -7.40 5.63
CA ARG A 539 -0.37 -8.78 5.80
C ARG A 539 -1.30 -9.76 5.07
N THR A 540 -0.76 -10.61 4.21
CA THR A 540 -1.55 -11.63 3.50
C THR A 540 -0.85 -12.97 3.45
N ALA A 541 -1.48 -14.01 4.01
CA ALA A 541 -0.94 -15.37 3.95
C ALA A 541 -1.39 -16.14 2.69
N GLY A 542 -2.58 -15.85 2.16
CA GLY A 542 -3.09 -16.45 0.95
C GLY A 542 -2.69 -15.72 -0.33
N ALA A 543 -2.83 -16.39 -1.47
CA ALA A 543 -2.56 -15.79 -2.78
C ALA A 543 -3.55 -14.65 -3.11
N ILE A 544 -3.06 -13.61 -3.79
CA ILE A 544 -3.88 -12.51 -4.30
C ILE A 544 -3.88 -12.58 -5.82
N THR A 545 -5.06 -12.74 -6.41
CA THR A 545 -5.27 -12.60 -7.86
C THR A 545 -6.10 -11.36 -8.13
N ALA A 546 -5.51 -10.39 -8.83
CA ALA A 546 -6.16 -9.21 -9.35
C ALA A 546 -6.24 -9.32 -10.87
N GLY A 547 -7.39 -8.99 -11.46
CA GLY A 547 -7.56 -8.92 -12.90
C GLY A 547 -6.78 -7.76 -13.51
N THR A 548 -7.46 -6.66 -13.83
CA THR A 548 -6.88 -5.55 -14.63
C THR A 548 -6.12 -4.48 -13.84
N GLY A 549 -6.26 -4.43 -12.50
CA GLY A 549 -5.59 -3.45 -11.63
C GLY A 549 -4.45 -4.07 -10.83
N THR A 550 -4.15 -3.52 -9.65
CA THR A 550 -2.99 -3.93 -8.83
C THR A 550 -3.37 -4.97 -7.78
N ALA A 551 -2.50 -5.96 -7.50
CA ALA A 551 -2.76 -6.93 -6.43
C ALA A 551 -2.72 -6.27 -5.03
N ILE A 552 -1.69 -5.47 -4.72
CA ILE A 552 -1.64 -4.61 -3.52
C ILE A 552 -1.29 -3.17 -3.90
N SER A 553 -2.20 -2.23 -3.64
CA SER A 553 -2.01 -0.79 -3.84
C SER A 553 -2.01 -0.10 -2.47
N ALA A 554 -0.87 0.44 -2.05
CA ALA A 554 -0.66 1.04 -0.73
C ALA A 554 -0.20 2.50 -0.88
N GLU A 555 -0.87 3.43 -0.22
CA GLU A 555 -0.50 4.86 -0.23
C GLU A 555 -0.55 5.42 1.20
N ALA A 556 0.50 6.11 1.65
CA ALA A 556 0.56 6.73 2.97
C ALA A 556 1.21 8.12 2.90
N VAL A 557 0.62 9.13 3.54
CA VAL A 557 1.15 10.51 3.53
C VAL A 557 2.22 10.71 4.59
N ASN A 558 1.92 10.42 5.88
CA ASN A 558 2.81 10.71 7.02
C ASN A 558 3.12 9.49 7.92
N GLY A 559 3.17 8.29 7.35
CA GLY A 559 3.62 7.10 8.07
C GLY A 559 4.20 6.02 7.16
N ASP A 560 4.70 4.98 7.80
CA ASP A 560 5.41 3.90 7.12
C ASP A 560 4.42 2.94 6.45
N ILE A 561 4.79 2.44 5.29
CA ILE A 561 4.07 1.38 4.59
C ILE A 561 4.79 0.06 4.87
N SER A 562 4.12 -0.91 5.49
CA SER A 562 4.64 -2.25 5.72
C SER A 562 3.76 -3.29 5.03
N ILE A 563 4.29 -3.98 4.01
CA ILE A 563 3.59 -5.02 3.26
C ILE A 563 4.29 -6.36 3.51
N THR A 564 3.56 -7.37 3.95
CA THR A 564 4.04 -8.76 4.07
C THR A 564 3.09 -9.69 3.33
N ALA A 565 3.56 -10.38 2.28
CA ALA A 565 2.75 -11.30 1.50
C ALA A 565 3.42 -12.68 1.37
N ASP A 566 2.86 -13.70 2.02
CA ASP A 566 3.37 -15.08 1.92
C ASP A 566 2.82 -15.82 0.70
N GLY A 567 1.60 -15.48 0.28
CA GLY A 567 0.98 -16.04 -0.92
C GLY A 567 1.48 -15.38 -2.20
N ALA A 568 1.28 -16.07 -3.34
CA ALA A 568 1.60 -15.51 -4.65
C ALA A 568 0.76 -14.25 -4.96
N LEU A 569 1.39 -13.24 -5.54
CA LEU A 569 0.73 -11.99 -5.95
C LEU A 569 0.65 -11.95 -7.48
N LYS A 570 -0.55 -11.91 -8.04
CA LYS A 570 -0.77 -11.90 -9.48
C LYS A 570 -1.67 -10.75 -9.91
N SER A 571 -1.18 -9.92 -10.83
CA SER A 571 -1.94 -8.93 -11.58
C SER A 571 -1.76 -9.19 -13.08
N THR A 572 -2.84 -9.10 -13.85
CA THR A 572 -2.78 -9.22 -15.32
C THR A 572 -2.73 -7.88 -16.06
N GLY A 573 -3.06 -6.76 -15.40
CA GLY A 573 -3.21 -5.46 -16.06
C GLY A 573 -2.41 -4.29 -15.48
N SER A 574 -1.88 -4.39 -14.25
CA SER A 574 -1.06 -3.35 -13.62
C SER A 574 -0.03 -3.96 -12.70
N ASN A 575 0.03 -3.62 -11.40
CA ASN A 575 1.19 -3.95 -10.58
C ASN A 575 0.94 -5.20 -9.72
N GLY A 576 1.98 -5.96 -9.37
CA GLY A 576 1.86 -6.91 -8.26
C GLY A 576 1.71 -6.12 -6.95
N VAL A 577 2.71 -5.29 -6.65
CA VAL A 577 2.71 -4.33 -5.54
C VAL A 577 2.94 -2.93 -6.09
N TRP A 578 2.11 -1.98 -5.67
CA TRP A 578 2.33 -0.55 -5.82
C TRP A 578 2.29 0.09 -4.45
N ALA A 579 3.41 0.66 -3.99
CA ALA A 579 3.51 1.31 -2.69
C ALA A 579 4.01 2.74 -2.88
N LYS A 580 3.35 3.72 -2.26
CA LYS A 580 3.74 5.12 -2.33
C LYS A 580 3.66 5.81 -0.98
N ALA A 581 4.80 6.17 -0.43
CA ALA A 581 4.92 6.96 0.78
C ALA A 581 5.27 8.42 0.42
N TYR A 582 4.64 9.39 1.07
CA TYR A 582 5.02 10.80 0.97
C TYR A 582 5.80 11.24 2.22
N GLU A 583 6.27 12.49 2.20
CA GLU A 583 6.88 13.23 3.31
C GLU A 583 8.00 12.52 4.08
N ASN A 584 7.67 11.71 5.09
CA ASN A 584 8.65 11.04 5.95
C ASN A 584 8.48 9.52 6.01
N GLY A 585 7.49 8.95 5.31
CA GLY A 585 7.18 7.53 5.38
C GLY A 585 8.23 6.65 4.69
N ASN A 586 8.59 5.55 5.33
CA ASN A 586 9.39 4.48 4.75
C ASN A 586 8.47 3.44 4.08
N ILE A 587 9.03 2.64 3.17
CA ILE A 587 8.31 1.55 2.50
C ILE A 587 9.06 0.25 2.75
N GLY A 588 8.45 -0.67 3.51
CA GLY A 588 8.89 -2.04 3.68
C GLY A 588 8.00 -3.01 2.91
N VAL A 589 8.56 -3.83 2.02
CA VAL A 589 7.84 -4.87 1.29
C VAL A 589 8.54 -6.21 1.45
N VAL A 590 7.91 -7.18 2.09
CA VAL A 590 8.41 -8.55 2.25
C VAL A 590 7.46 -9.50 1.54
N THR A 591 7.96 -10.29 0.60
CA THR A 591 7.17 -11.26 -0.17
C THR A 591 7.84 -12.62 -0.20
N ASN A 592 7.09 -13.66 0.18
CA ASN A 592 7.53 -15.05 0.15
C ASN A 592 6.86 -15.89 -0.94
N GLY A 593 5.91 -15.32 -1.66
CA GLY A 593 5.29 -15.90 -2.85
C GLY A 593 5.83 -15.31 -4.15
N THR A 594 5.60 -15.98 -5.27
CA THR A 594 5.93 -15.42 -6.60
C THR A 594 5.10 -14.18 -6.89
N ILE A 595 5.70 -13.19 -7.55
CA ILE A 595 5.00 -11.96 -7.95
C ILE A 595 4.93 -11.87 -9.48
N GLN A 596 3.75 -11.56 -10.01
CA GLN A 596 3.53 -11.33 -11.43
C GLN A 596 2.73 -10.03 -11.66
N GLY A 597 3.22 -9.14 -12.50
CA GLY A 597 2.53 -7.91 -12.91
C GLY A 597 3.13 -7.26 -14.15
N VAL A 598 2.51 -6.19 -14.64
CA VAL A 598 3.10 -5.25 -15.61
C VAL A 598 4.34 -4.61 -15.00
N TRP A 599 4.22 -4.09 -13.78
CA TRP A 599 5.34 -3.83 -12.87
C TRP A 599 5.17 -4.77 -11.69
N ALA A 600 6.11 -5.68 -11.44
CA ALA A 600 5.88 -6.69 -10.40
C ALA A 600 5.84 -6.02 -9.01
N ILE A 601 6.87 -5.23 -8.67
CA ILE A 601 6.88 -4.34 -7.51
C ILE A 601 7.25 -2.92 -7.98
N TYR A 602 6.48 -1.91 -7.57
CA TYR A 602 6.83 -0.50 -7.73
C TYR A 602 6.65 0.25 -6.40
N ALA A 603 7.75 0.69 -5.79
CA ALA A 603 7.79 1.44 -4.55
C ALA A 603 8.32 2.86 -4.80
N ASN A 604 7.62 3.88 -4.30
CA ASN A 604 7.98 5.28 -4.50
C ASN A 604 7.86 6.07 -3.20
N ALA A 605 8.98 6.47 -2.62
CA ALA A 605 9.07 7.28 -1.41
C ALA A 605 9.44 8.74 -1.74
N THR A 606 8.44 9.62 -1.73
CA THR A 606 8.63 11.05 -1.99
C THR A 606 8.86 11.82 -0.70
N ALA A 607 10.08 11.74 -0.16
CA ALA A 607 10.44 12.42 1.08
C ALA A 607 11.19 13.75 0.89
N ALA A 608 10.91 14.73 1.76
CA ALA A 608 11.41 16.11 1.64
C ALA A 608 12.74 16.38 2.36
N SER A 609 13.05 15.67 3.46
CA SER A 609 14.29 15.98 4.21
C SER A 609 14.88 14.95 5.18
N THR A 610 14.17 13.91 5.65
CA THR A 610 14.76 12.95 6.63
C THR A 610 14.18 11.52 6.61
N GLY A 611 13.48 11.12 5.55
CA GLY A 611 12.84 9.79 5.46
C GLY A 611 12.89 9.21 4.04
N GLY A 612 12.04 8.22 3.80
CA GLY A 612 11.87 7.60 2.49
C GLY A 612 12.80 6.42 2.25
N ALA A 613 13.16 5.67 3.28
CA ALA A 613 13.84 4.40 3.08
C ALA A 613 12.90 3.43 2.37
N ILE A 614 13.43 2.62 1.45
CA ILE A 614 12.68 1.59 0.74
C ILE A 614 13.40 0.26 0.95
N ASP A 615 12.83 -0.64 1.73
CA ASP A 615 13.35 -1.98 1.97
C ASP A 615 12.44 -3.02 1.32
N ILE A 616 12.92 -3.71 0.28
CA ILE A 616 12.16 -4.74 -0.45
C ILE A 616 12.89 -6.08 -0.33
N THR A 617 12.23 -7.07 0.26
CA THR A 617 12.67 -8.47 0.28
C THR A 617 11.70 -9.34 -0.51
N ALA A 618 12.19 -10.01 -1.56
CA ALA A 618 11.40 -10.97 -2.35
C ALA A 618 12.14 -12.30 -2.44
N THR A 619 11.71 -13.30 -1.66
CA THR A 619 12.43 -14.59 -1.55
C THR A 619 12.10 -15.57 -2.67
N GLN A 620 11.16 -15.22 -3.56
CA GLN A 620 10.78 -15.99 -4.73
C GLN A 620 10.82 -15.13 -6.00
N THR A 621 10.64 -15.77 -7.16
CA THR A 621 10.71 -15.11 -8.47
C THR A 621 9.75 -13.92 -8.59
N VAL A 622 10.30 -12.80 -9.05
CA VAL A 622 9.59 -11.55 -9.35
C VAL A 622 9.52 -11.37 -10.87
N THR A 623 8.34 -11.42 -11.45
CA THR A 623 8.13 -11.32 -12.92
C THR A 623 7.35 -10.06 -13.29
N GLY A 624 8.03 -9.12 -13.94
CA GLY A 624 7.48 -7.89 -14.49
C GLY A 624 7.39 -7.90 -16.01
N LYS A 625 6.41 -7.18 -16.58
CA LYS A 625 6.42 -6.90 -18.02
C LYS A 625 7.43 -5.81 -18.35
N TYR A 626 7.28 -4.63 -17.74
CA TYR A 626 8.17 -3.48 -17.91
C TYR A 626 9.26 -3.44 -16.86
N GLU A 627 8.93 -3.62 -15.59
CA GLU A 627 9.95 -3.68 -14.54
C GLU A 627 9.67 -4.83 -13.58
N GLY A 628 10.71 -5.60 -13.24
CA GLY A 628 10.62 -6.60 -12.17
C GLY A 628 10.42 -5.89 -10.83
N VAL A 629 11.41 -5.10 -10.42
CA VAL A 629 11.34 -4.26 -9.21
C VAL A 629 11.74 -2.83 -9.54
N GLY A 630 10.84 -1.87 -9.29
CA GLY A 630 11.10 -0.44 -9.35
C GLY A 630 11.07 0.18 -7.95
N ALA A 631 12.12 0.91 -7.55
CA ALA A 631 12.22 1.61 -6.28
C ALA A 631 12.74 3.04 -6.49
N GLU A 632 11.97 4.05 -6.10
CA GLU A 632 12.34 5.46 -6.23
C GLU A 632 12.24 6.18 -4.89
N SER A 633 13.35 6.71 -4.36
CA SER A 633 13.35 7.59 -3.20
C SER A 633 13.86 8.97 -3.58
N THR A 634 13.03 10.01 -3.37
CA THR A 634 13.49 11.41 -3.53
C THR A 634 14.04 12.01 -2.24
N GLY A 635 13.94 11.27 -1.13
CA GLY A 635 14.50 11.67 0.17
C GLY A 635 15.92 11.15 0.37
N ASP A 636 16.40 11.27 1.60
CA ASP A 636 17.73 10.78 2.01
C ASP A 636 17.68 9.33 2.51
N GLY A 637 16.52 8.67 2.46
CA GLY A 637 16.35 7.28 2.88
C GLY A 637 16.98 6.28 1.91
N LYS A 638 17.72 5.32 2.48
CA LYS A 638 18.40 4.24 1.74
C LYS A 638 17.39 3.34 1.02
N ILE A 639 17.74 2.86 -0.17
CA ILE A 639 17.02 1.76 -0.84
C ILE A 639 17.76 0.45 -0.59
N THR A 640 17.14 -0.53 0.06
CA THR A 640 17.67 -1.90 0.21
C THR A 640 16.79 -2.89 -0.54
N LEU A 641 17.32 -3.61 -1.52
CA LEU A 641 16.60 -4.65 -2.26
C LEU A 641 17.29 -6.00 -2.01
N ASP A 642 16.58 -6.99 -1.49
CA ASP A 642 17.05 -8.37 -1.34
C ASP A 642 16.09 -9.31 -2.09
N LEU A 643 16.47 -9.66 -3.31
CA LEU A 643 15.59 -10.27 -4.31
C LEU A 643 16.15 -11.66 -4.70
N ALA A 644 15.28 -12.64 -4.89
CA ALA A 644 15.63 -13.89 -5.56
C ALA A 644 15.81 -13.63 -7.06
N ASP A 645 15.16 -14.42 -7.92
CA ASP A 645 15.22 -14.20 -9.37
C ASP A 645 14.28 -13.07 -9.80
N VAL A 646 14.77 -12.19 -10.69
CA VAL A 646 13.99 -11.07 -11.23
C VAL A 646 13.93 -11.18 -12.75
N ILE A 647 12.72 -11.25 -13.30
CA ILE A 647 12.46 -11.42 -14.73
C ILE A 647 11.67 -10.22 -15.25
N ALA A 648 12.18 -9.51 -16.24
CA ALA A 648 11.48 -8.44 -16.95
C ALA A 648 11.42 -8.70 -18.46
N THR A 649 10.22 -8.73 -19.04
CA THR A 649 10.06 -9.15 -20.45
C THR A 649 10.28 -8.03 -21.48
N GLU A 650 10.06 -6.76 -21.11
CA GLU A 650 10.11 -5.62 -22.03
C GLU A 650 10.87 -4.41 -21.48
N GLY A 651 11.28 -4.39 -20.20
CA GLY A 651 12.07 -3.31 -19.60
C GLY A 651 13.02 -3.81 -18.50
N HIS A 652 13.31 -2.98 -17.50
CA HIS A 652 14.33 -3.24 -16.49
C HIS A 652 14.03 -4.45 -15.60
N GLY A 653 15.01 -5.32 -15.33
CA GLY A 653 14.89 -6.29 -14.25
C GLY A 653 14.69 -5.57 -12.92
N VAL A 654 15.67 -4.75 -12.55
CA VAL A 654 15.64 -3.90 -11.34
C VAL A 654 15.91 -2.44 -11.72
N PHE A 655 15.07 -1.53 -11.25
CA PHE A 655 15.24 -0.07 -11.35
C PHE A 655 15.25 0.51 -9.93
N ALA A 656 16.35 1.16 -9.55
CA ALA A 656 16.48 1.80 -8.24
C ALA A 656 17.07 3.21 -8.38
N ASN A 657 16.44 4.21 -7.78
CA ASN A 657 16.86 5.61 -7.83
C ASN A 657 16.69 6.28 -6.46
N ALA A 658 17.79 6.69 -5.82
CA ALA A 658 17.80 7.35 -4.53
C ALA A 658 18.76 8.55 -4.53
N LYS A 659 18.57 9.51 -3.62
CA LYS A 659 19.61 10.52 -3.35
C LYS A 659 20.72 10.03 -2.43
N SER A 660 20.43 8.98 -1.66
CA SER A 660 21.36 8.36 -0.71
C SER A 660 21.76 6.95 -1.18
N ASP A 661 22.30 6.14 -0.27
CA ASP A 661 22.76 4.80 -0.59
C ASP A 661 21.62 3.93 -1.17
N ILE A 662 21.94 3.18 -2.20
CA ILE A 662 21.17 2.03 -2.65
C ILE A 662 21.94 0.78 -2.20
N SER A 663 21.33 -0.38 -2.04
CA SER A 663 21.98 -1.64 -1.70
C SER A 663 21.14 -2.76 -2.27
N ILE A 664 21.66 -3.51 -3.21
CA ILE A 664 20.88 -4.54 -3.92
C ILE A 664 21.59 -5.88 -3.75
N SER A 665 20.85 -6.91 -3.39
CA SER A 665 21.22 -8.32 -3.36
C SER A 665 20.23 -9.01 -4.27
N THR A 666 20.68 -9.63 -5.37
CA THR A 666 19.79 -10.30 -6.32
C THR A 666 20.29 -11.70 -6.69
N GLY A 667 19.36 -12.64 -6.84
CA GLY A 667 19.54 -13.85 -7.66
C GLY A 667 19.66 -13.49 -9.15
N ALA A 668 19.26 -14.41 -10.04
CA ALA A 668 19.42 -14.17 -11.47
C ALA A 668 18.49 -13.05 -11.96
N VAL A 669 19.05 -12.02 -12.60
CA VAL A 669 18.28 -10.94 -13.23
C VAL A 669 18.24 -11.13 -14.75
N THR A 670 17.06 -11.38 -15.30
CA THR A 670 16.83 -11.56 -16.74
C THR A 670 15.96 -10.43 -17.28
N ALA A 671 16.49 -9.58 -18.17
CA ALA A 671 15.71 -8.55 -18.85
C ALA A 671 15.84 -8.62 -20.37
N THR A 672 14.71 -8.77 -21.07
CA THR A 672 14.69 -8.90 -22.53
C THR A 672 14.46 -7.58 -23.28
N GLY A 673 13.94 -6.53 -22.64
CA GLY A 673 13.87 -5.18 -23.21
C GLY A 673 14.58 -4.18 -22.30
N GLY A 674 15.41 -3.28 -22.84
CA GLY A 674 16.04 -2.16 -22.12
C GLY A 674 16.63 -2.42 -20.72
N GLY A 675 17.91 -2.83 -20.64
CA GLY A 675 18.73 -2.88 -19.41
C GLY A 675 18.29 -3.91 -18.36
N ALA A 676 19.20 -4.69 -17.75
CA ALA A 676 18.79 -5.63 -16.70
C ALA A 676 18.70 -4.97 -15.31
N VAL A 677 19.60 -4.04 -15.01
CA VAL A 677 19.60 -3.28 -13.76
C VAL A 677 19.96 -1.82 -14.06
N THR A 678 19.16 -0.84 -13.65
CA THR A 678 19.48 0.60 -13.72
C THR A 678 19.48 1.18 -12.30
N LEU A 679 20.57 1.82 -11.88
CA LEU A 679 20.85 2.23 -10.50
C LEU A 679 21.27 3.69 -10.38
N ASP A 680 21.05 4.27 -9.21
CA ASP A 680 21.73 5.47 -8.69
C ASP A 680 22.41 5.08 -7.35
N ALA A 681 23.57 4.40 -7.41
CA ALA A 681 24.42 3.83 -6.32
C ALA A 681 24.18 2.35 -5.86
N PHE A 682 25.11 1.82 -5.03
CA PHE A 682 25.48 0.44 -4.58
C PHE A 682 24.69 -0.84 -5.03
N ASN A 683 25.40 -1.93 -5.37
CA ASN A 683 24.83 -3.24 -5.75
C ASN A 683 25.75 -4.45 -5.45
N ASP A 684 25.17 -5.62 -5.16
CA ASP A 684 25.72 -6.97 -5.16
C ASP A 684 24.78 -7.89 -5.98
N ALA A 685 25.08 -8.13 -7.26
CA ALA A 685 24.18 -8.87 -8.17
C ALA A 685 24.80 -10.15 -8.73
N THR A 686 24.06 -11.26 -8.77
CA THR A 686 24.58 -12.55 -9.28
C THR A 686 23.91 -12.94 -10.61
N GLY A 687 24.69 -13.16 -11.67
CA GLY A 687 24.19 -13.74 -12.93
C GLY A 687 23.23 -12.84 -13.74
N VAL A 688 23.58 -11.57 -13.95
CA VAL A 688 22.73 -10.60 -14.67
C VAL A 688 22.85 -10.76 -16.19
N THR A 689 21.72 -10.95 -16.89
CA THR A 689 21.66 -11.04 -18.36
C THR A 689 20.74 -9.97 -18.94
N GLY A 690 21.29 -9.02 -19.71
CA GLY A 690 20.55 -8.00 -20.44
C GLY A 690 20.63 -8.21 -21.96
N ALA A 691 19.50 -8.46 -22.63
CA ALA A 691 19.50 -8.75 -24.07
C ALA A 691 19.66 -7.50 -24.97
N ALA A 692 19.13 -6.34 -24.53
CA ALA A 692 18.99 -5.13 -25.38
C ALA A 692 19.68 -3.86 -24.84
N GLY A 693 20.50 -3.96 -23.78
CA GLY A 693 21.15 -2.80 -23.14
C GLY A 693 22.32 -3.21 -22.24
N TYR A 694 22.71 -2.35 -21.28
CA TYR A 694 23.65 -2.72 -20.22
C TYR A 694 23.04 -3.79 -19.30
N ALA A 695 23.85 -4.75 -18.85
CA ALA A 695 23.42 -5.64 -17.77
C ALA A 695 23.21 -4.81 -16.48
N ILE A 696 24.14 -3.90 -16.17
CA ILE A 696 24.04 -2.93 -15.08
C ILE A 696 24.34 -1.52 -15.59
N ASN A 697 23.50 -0.54 -15.26
CA ASN A 697 23.66 0.88 -15.57
C ASN A 697 23.55 1.69 -14.27
N ALA A 698 24.68 1.97 -13.60
CA ALA A 698 24.71 2.68 -12.33
C ALA A 698 25.17 4.14 -12.48
N VAL A 699 24.36 5.11 -12.04
CA VAL A 699 24.62 6.54 -12.20
C VAL A 699 24.40 7.23 -10.87
N SER A 700 25.46 7.56 -10.10
CA SER A 700 25.31 8.38 -8.89
C SER A 700 25.52 9.86 -9.13
N SER A 701 24.58 10.69 -8.65
CA SER A 701 24.70 12.15 -8.71
C SER A 701 25.43 12.79 -7.52
N LEU A 702 25.46 12.12 -6.36
CA LEU A 702 26.01 12.67 -5.10
C LEU A 702 26.88 11.68 -4.30
N GLY A 703 26.87 10.38 -4.62
CA GLY A 703 27.50 9.34 -3.79
C GLY A 703 28.52 8.46 -4.53
N ALA A 704 29.13 7.55 -3.77
CA ALA A 704 29.97 6.50 -4.32
C ALA A 704 29.12 5.41 -5.01
N VAL A 705 29.70 4.73 -5.99
CA VAL A 705 29.05 3.61 -6.69
C VAL A 705 29.87 2.34 -6.47
N ASP A 706 29.39 1.44 -5.62
CA ASP A 706 30.03 0.13 -5.47
C ASP A 706 29.18 -0.97 -6.13
N VAL A 707 29.78 -1.79 -6.99
CA VAL A 707 29.09 -2.90 -7.68
C VAL A 707 29.87 -4.18 -7.47
N THR A 708 29.37 -5.06 -6.61
CA THR A 708 29.81 -6.44 -6.47
C THR A 708 28.98 -7.33 -7.40
N SER A 709 29.60 -8.33 -8.01
CA SER A 709 28.91 -9.36 -8.76
C SER A 709 29.65 -10.67 -8.67
N THR A 710 29.06 -11.68 -8.01
CA THR A 710 29.69 -13.01 -7.86
C THR A 710 29.37 -13.97 -9.02
N GLY A 711 28.49 -13.59 -9.95
CA GLY A 711 28.13 -14.37 -11.14
C GLY A 711 28.45 -13.65 -12.45
N THR A 712 28.41 -14.36 -13.58
CA THR A 712 28.74 -13.76 -14.88
C THR A 712 27.77 -12.65 -15.28
N LEU A 713 28.30 -11.47 -15.63
CA LEU A 713 27.52 -10.35 -16.20
C LEU A 713 27.49 -10.48 -17.72
N THR A 714 26.30 -10.61 -18.31
CA THR A 714 26.13 -10.70 -19.76
C THR A 714 25.34 -9.51 -20.32
N GLY A 715 26.02 -8.64 -21.03
CA GLY A 715 25.51 -7.43 -21.68
C GLY A 715 25.11 -7.59 -23.15
N GLY A 716 24.10 -6.81 -23.54
CA GLY A 716 23.55 -6.79 -24.90
C GLY A 716 24.20 -5.71 -25.78
N ALA A 717 23.34 -4.93 -26.45
CA ALA A 717 23.73 -3.95 -27.47
C ALA A 717 24.65 -2.80 -26.96
N ALA A 718 24.43 -2.33 -25.73
CA ALA A 718 25.11 -1.16 -25.18
C ALA A 718 26.41 -1.49 -24.43
N GLY A 719 26.50 -2.69 -23.86
CA GLY A 719 27.62 -3.15 -23.04
C GLY A 719 27.17 -4.06 -21.91
N ALA A 720 28.07 -4.47 -21.01
CA ALA A 720 27.69 -5.22 -19.80
C ALA A 720 27.50 -4.30 -18.60
N LEU A 721 28.41 -3.36 -18.35
CA LEU A 721 28.35 -2.45 -17.21
C LEU A 721 28.65 -1.01 -17.65
N TYR A 722 27.77 -0.08 -17.28
CA TYR A 722 28.01 1.36 -17.34
C TYR A 722 27.90 1.97 -15.96
N VAL A 723 28.93 2.70 -15.53
CA VAL A 723 28.97 3.42 -14.26
C VAL A 723 29.26 4.89 -14.49
N ARG A 724 28.50 5.78 -13.86
CA ARG A 724 28.79 7.21 -13.84
C ARG A 724 28.68 7.74 -12.41
N SER A 725 29.77 8.28 -11.87
CA SER A 725 29.74 9.07 -10.62
C SER A 725 29.90 10.55 -10.98
N ALA A 726 28.92 11.37 -10.63
CA ALA A 726 28.88 12.81 -10.90
C ALA A 726 29.04 13.67 -9.63
N ALA A 727 29.44 13.07 -8.49
CA ALA A 727 29.66 13.79 -7.24
C ALA A 727 30.66 14.94 -7.46
N GLY A 728 30.20 16.17 -7.23
CA GLY A 728 30.98 17.39 -7.44
C GLY A 728 31.84 17.79 -6.24
N ASP A 729 31.71 17.11 -5.10
CA ASP A 729 32.29 17.49 -3.80
C ASP A 729 33.45 16.59 -3.33
N GLY A 730 33.87 15.62 -4.14
CA GLY A 730 35.04 14.78 -3.84
C GLY A 730 34.74 13.46 -3.11
N ALA A 731 33.47 13.14 -2.79
CA ALA A 731 33.12 11.96 -2.00
C ALA A 731 32.71 10.71 -2.82
N GLY A 732 32.51 10.81 -4.14
CA GLY A 732 31.85 9.76 -4.93
C GLY A 732 32.78 8.77 -5.65
N GLY A 733 33.51 7.91 -4.92
CA GLY A 733 34.32 6.83 -5.52
C GLY A 733 33.52 5.79 -6.30
N VAL A 734 34.19 4.92 -7.07
CA VAL A 734 33.57 3.77 -7.75
C VAL A 734 34.35 2.50 -7.42
N THR A 735 33.75 1.52 -6.75
CA THR A 735 34.40 0.21 -6.48
C THR A 735 33.64 -0.90 -7.20
N LEU A 736 34.27 -1.62 -8.12
CA LEU A 736 33.67 -2.76 -8.79
C LEU A 736 34.39 -4.04 -8.37
N ASP A 737 33.66 -5.07 -7.96
CA ASP A 737 34.18 -6.41 -7.66
C ASP A 737 33.37 -7.46 -8.41
N LEU A 738 33.81 -7.83 -9.60
CA LEU A 738 33.02 -8.59 -10.57
C LEU A 738 33.60 -9.99 -10.81
N ALA A 739 32.75 -10.95 -11.11
CA ALA A 739 33.16 -12.22 -11.70
C ALA A 739 33.46 -12.02 -13.20
N ASP A 740 33.05 -12.95 -14.06
CA ASP A 740 33.25 -12.80 -15.51
C ASP A 740 32.29 -11.77 -16.12
N VAL A 741 32.77 -10.99 -17.09
CA VAL A 741 31.98 -9.96 -17.78
C VAL A 741 32.00 -10.21 -19.29
N THR A 742 30.83 -10.38 -19.91
CA THR A 742 30.66 -10.62 -21.34
C THR A 742 29.75 -9.57 -21.97
N ALA A 743 30.20 -8.83 -22.98
CA ALA A 743 29.40 -7.90 -23.77
C ALA A 743 29.39 -8.29 -25.25
N SER A 744 28.22 -8.65 -25.77
CA SER A 744 28.06 -9.24 -27.10
C SER A 744 28.19 -8.25 -28.27
N VAL A 745 27.88 -6.96 -28.07
CA VAL A 745 27.88 -5.93 -29.14
C VAL A 745 28.48 -4.59 -28.71
N GLY A 746 28.73 -4.38 -27.41
CA GLY A 746 29.21 -3.11 -26.83
C GLY A 746 30.52 -3.21 -26.03
N ARG A 747 30.69 -2.31 -25.06
CA ARG A 747 31.82 -2.32 -24.11
C ARG A 747 31.53 -3.26 -22.95
N ALA A 748 32.50 -3.99 -22.42
CA ALA A 748 32.24 -4.78 -21.22
C ALA A 748 32.03 -3.88 -20.00
N ILE A 749 32.97 -2.97 -19.70
CA ILE A 749 32.86 -2.03 -18.58
C ILE A 749 33.15 -0.62 -19.07
N GLU A 750 32.24 0.32 -18.82
CA GLU A 750 32.47 1.75 -19.01
C GLU A 750 32.22 2.52 -17.71
N ILE A 751 33.21 3.31 -17.28
CA ILE A 751 33.13 4.16 -16.09
C ILE A 751 33.42 5.62 -16.45
N SER A 752 32.59 6.53 -15.95
CA SER A 752 32.79 7.98 -16.02
C SER A 752 32.66 8.58 -14.62
N ALA A 753 33.78 8.79 -13.93
CA ALA A 753 33.80 9.39 -12.59
C ALA A 753 34.26 10.85 -12.64
N THR A 754 33.58 11.77 -11.97
CA THR A 754 34.00 13.18 -11.85
C THR A 754 34.94 13.40 -10.68
N SER A 755 34.80 12.64 -9.59
CA SER A 755 35.65 12.71 -8.40
C SER A 755 35.72 11.35 -7.68
N GLY A 756 36.60 11.22 -6.68
CA GLY A 756 36.79 9.97 -5.91
C GLY A 756 37.61 8.89 -6.62
N PRO A 757 38.14 7.89 -5.89
CA PRO A 757 38.92 6.80 -6.47
C PRO A 757 38.03 5.85 -7.27
N VAL A 758 38.56 5.26 -8.35
CA VAL A 758 37.93 4.17 -9.10
C VAL A 758 38.75 2.90 -8.87
N VAL A 759 38.14 1.85 -8.34
CA VAL A 759 38.76 0.53 -8.12
C VAL A 759 37.94 -0.51 -8.88
N ILE A 760 38.58 -1.36 -9.69
CA ILE A 760 37.92 -2.44 -10.43
C ILE A 760 38.65 -3.74 -10.18
N THR A 761 37.94 -4.76 -9.72
CA THR A 761 38.35 -6.17 -9.74
C THR A 761 37.37 -6.91 -10.65
N ALA A 762 37.87 -7.77 -11.54
CA ALA A 762 37.02 -8.57 -12.42
C ALA A 762 37.70 -9.90 -12.80
N GLY A 763 36.90 -10.94 -13.04
CA GLY A 763 37.31 -12.19 -13.68
C GLY A 763 37.68 -12.01 -15.16
N ALA A 764 37.28 -12.96 -16.02
CA ALA A 764 37.52 -12.84 -17.46
C ALA A 764 36.59 -11.79 -18.10
N ILE A 765 37.12 -10.98 -19.00
CA ILE A 765 36.36 -9.93 -19.71
C ILE A 765 36.34 -10.23 -21.21
N THR A 766 35.15 -10.40 -21.78
CA THR A 766 34.94 -10.52 -23.24
C THR A 766 34.05 -9.38 -23.73
N ALA A 767 34.50 -8.62 -24.72
CA ALA A 767 33.76 -7.51 -25.28
C ALA A 767 33.86 -7.45 -26.81
N ALA A 768 32.78 -7.04 -27.47
CA ALA A 768 32.79 -6.80 -28.91
C ALA A 768 33.51 -5.50 -29.31
N THR A 769 33.53 -4.49 -28.44
CA THR A 769 34.25 -3.22 -28.69
C THR A 769 35.38 -3.04 -27.68
N ASP A 770 35.17 -2.31 -26.58
CA ASP A 770 36.18 -2.08 -25.54
C ASP A 770 35.99 -3.05 -24.35
N GLY A 771 37.08 -3.57 -23.80
CA GLY A 771 37.03 -4.40 -22.58
C GLY A 771 36.67 -3.54 -21.37
N VAL A 772 37.61 -2.72 -20.90
CA VAL A 772 37.38 -1.76 -19.80
C VAL A 772 37.71 -0.35 -20.27
N ARG A 773 36.81 0.60 -20.02
CA ARG A 773 37.00 2.02 -20.32
C ARG A 773 36.67 2.90 -19.13
N VAL A 774 37.69 3.46 -18.48
CA VAL A 774 37.55 4.40 -17.35
C VAL A 774 37.93 5.82 -17.78
N ARG A 775 37.08 6.79 -17.44
CA ARG A 775 37.33 8.23 -17.62
C ARG A 775 37.10 8.98 -16.32
N GLY A 776 38.16 9.52 -15.73
CA GLY A 776 38.14 10.50 -14.66
C GLY A 776 38.10 11.92 -15.23
N TRP A 777 37.06 12.71 -14.94
CA TRP A 777 36.88 14.07 -15.47
C TRP A 777 37.22 15.21 -14.48
N GLY A 778 37.82 14.90 -13.33
CA GLY A 778 38.14 15.92 -12.32
C GLY A 778 39.19 16.93 -12.80
N ASP A 779 38.84 18.21 -12.81
CA ASP A 779 39.67 19.35 -13.24
C ASP A 779 40.47 20.00 -12.09
N GLY A 780 40.64 19.31 -10.95
CA GLY A 780 41.35 19.84 -9.78
C GLY A 780 41.92 18.80 -8.81
N ALA A 781 42.47 19.28 -7.69
CA ALA A 781 43.23 18.57 -6.64
C ALA A 781 42.51 17.42 -5.92
N THR A 782 41.33 17.01 -6.37
CA THR A 782 40.47 15.97 -5.77
C THR A 782 40.16 14.82 -6.72
N ALA A 783 40.88 14.72 -7.85
CA ALA A 783 40.78 13.57 -8.73
C ALA A 783 41.34 12.32 -8.03
N GLY A 784 40.49 11.31 -7.80
CA GLY A 784 40.92 10.08 -7.17
C GLY A 784 41.72 9.19 -8.12
N ALA A 785 42.52 8.30 -7.54
CA ALA A 785 43.28 7.30 -8.28
C ALA A 785 42.37 6.35 -9.04
N ILE A 786 42.76 5.94 -10.25
CA ILE A 786 42.12 4.88 -11.02
C ILE A 786 42.96 3.61 -10.88
N THR A 787 42.38 2.55 -10.33
CA THR A 787 43.00 1.25 -10.13
C THR A 787 42.16 0.18 -10.81
N VAL A 788 42.69 -0.44 -11.88
CA VAL A 788 42.05 -1.53 -12.62
C VAL A 788 42.82 -2.82 -12.33
N GLY A 789 42.33 -3.62 -11.40
CA GLY A 789 43.01 -4.76 -10.79
C GLY A 789 43.98 -4.32 -9.68
N THR A 790 44.57 -5.27 -8.97
CA THR A 790 45.69 -5.04 -8.05
C THR A 790 46.81 -6.04 -8.34
N ALA A 791 48.00 -5.82 -7.77
CA ALA A 791 49.13 -6.75 -7.90
C ALA A 791 48.79 -8.19 -7.45
N ASN A 792 47.92 -8.34 -6.45
CA ASN A 792 47.49 -9.64 -5.92
C ASN A 792 46.18 -10.16 -6.54
N ASP A 793 45.43 -9.28 -7.22
CA ASP A 793 44.09 -9.59 -7.74
C ASP A 793 43.90 -8.90 -9.10
N ARG A 794 44.52 -9.52 -10.12
CA ARG A 794 44.59 -8.96 -11.48
C ARG A 794 43.28 -9.20 -12.21
N ILE A 795 42.93 -8.28 -13.11
CA ILE A 795 41.88 -8.58 -14.08
C ILE A 795 42.26 -9.86 -14.84
N GLY A 796 41.29 -10.76 -15.02
CA GLY A 796 41.47 -11.99 -15.79
C GLY A 796 41.83 -11.73 -17.27
N THR A 797 41.66 -12.74 -18.12
CA THR A 797 41.89 -12.57 -19.56
C THR A 797 40.90 -11.55 -20.15
N VAL A 798 41.41 -10.52 -20.83
CA VAL A 798 40.61 -9.49 -21.52
C VAL A 798 40.64 -9.73 -23.03
N ASN A 799 39.48 -9.89 -23.65
CA ASN A 799 39.31 -10.07 -25.09
C ASN A 799 38.35 -9.00 -25.67
N ALA A 800 38.91 -7.98 -26.30
CA ALA A 800 38.19 -6.84 -26.89
C ALA A 800 38.22 -6.92 -28.43
N ALA A 801 37.27 -7.63 -29.01
CA ALA A 801 37.30 -8.07 -30.42
C ALA A 801 37.23 -6.93 -31.46
N GLY A 802 36.81 -5.72 -31.07
CA GLY A 802 36.61 -4.59 -32.00
C GLY A 802 37.18 -3.24 -31.53
N GLY A 803 37.81 -3.19 -30.36
CA GLY A 803 38.20 -1.91 -29.72
C GLY A 803 39.47 -2.02 -28.88
N THR A 804 39.51 -1.27 -27.78
CA THR A 804 40.64 -1.23 -26.83
C THR A 804 40.45 -2.26 -25.73
N GLY A 805 41.50 -3.00 -25.36
CA GLY A 805 41.45 -3.96 -24.26
C GLY A 805 41.15 -3.28 -22.93
N LEU A 806 42.11 -2.50 -22.44
CA LEU A 806 42.01 -1.73 -21.21
C LEU A 806 42.35 -0.26 -21.48
N PHE A 807 41.45 0.65 -21.11
CA PHE A 807 41.61 2.09 -21.24
C PHE A 807 41.31 2.77 -19.91
N ALA A 808 42.27 3.51 -19.37
CA ALA A 808 42.07 4.38 -18.22
C ALA A 808 42.69 5.76 -18.50
N SER A 809 41.92 6.82 -18.24
CA SER A 809 42.43 8.19 -18.30
C SER A 809 41.81 9.05 -17.20
N GLY A 810 42.63 9.88 -16.57
CA GLY A 810 42.23 10.75 -15.45
C GLY A 810 43.35 11.73 -15.10
N SER A 811 43.19 12.47 -14.02
CA SER A 811 44.14 13.50 -13.56
C SER A 811 44.94 13.13 -12.30
N GLY A 812 44.73 11.93 -11.74
CA GLY A 812 45.50 11.37 -10.62
C GLY A 812 46.32 10.13 -11.03
N ASP A 813 46.71 9.32 -10.04
CA ASP A 813 47.41 8.05 -10.27
C ASP A 813 46.52 7.07 -11.06
N ILE A 814 47.12 6.33 -12.00
CA ILE A 814 46.46 5.31 -12.80
C ILE A 814 47.27 4.02 -12.71
N SER A 815 46.69 2.97 -12.15
CA SER A 815 47.29 1.64 -12.11
C SER A 815 46.42 0.62 -12.85
N ILE A 816 47.00 -0.17 -13.75
CA ILE A 816 46.33 -1.25 -14.47
C ILE A 816 47.10 -2.55 -14.23
N TYR A 817 46.44 -3.56 -13.67
CA TYR A 817 46.95 -4.90 -13.42
C TYR A 817 46.09 -5.95 -14.14
N ALA A 818 46.66 -6.67 -15.10
CA ALA A 818 45.94 -7.68 -15.88
C ALA A 818 46.76 -8.97 -16.10
N THR A 819 46.07 -10.06 -16.47
CA THR A 819 46.70 -11.33 -16.82
C THR A 819 47.07 -11.37 -18.30
N ASP A 820 46.10 -11.39 -19.21
CA ASP A 820 46.31 -11.38 -20.66
C ASP A 820 45.38 -10.35 -21.30
N VAL A 821 45.82 -9.68 -22.37
CA VAL A 821 45.01 -8.68 -23.08
C VAL A 821 45.10 -8.91 -24.59
N THR A 822 43.97 -9.25 -25.21
CA THR A 822 43.83 -9.32 -26.67
C THR A 822 42.83 -8.25 -27.13
N ALA A 823 43.23 -7.40 -28.06
CA ALA A 823 42.41 -6.29 -28.54
C ALA A 823 42.59 -6.03 -30.05
N ALA A 824 41.52 -5.61 -30.72
CA ALA A 824 41.58 -5.32 -32.15
C ALA A 824 42.25 -3.98 -32.49
N THR A 825 42.27 -3.00 -31.57
CA THR A 825 42.85 -1.67 -31.86
C THR A 825 44.00 -1.29 -30.93
N ARG A 826 43.84 -1.38 -29.61
CA ARG A 826 44.88 -1.02 -28.62
C ARG A 826 44.84 -2.02 -27.48
N GLY A 827 45.99 -2.50 -27.02
CA GLY A 827 46.03 -3.47 -25.91
C GLY A 827 45.67 -2.79 -24.59
N VAL A 828 46.64 -2.10 -23.99
CA VAL A 828 46.48 -1.38 -22.72
C VAL A 828 46.87 0.09 -22.88
N LEU A 829 46.02 1.01 -22.43
CA LEU A 829 46.26 2.44 -22.45
C LEU A 829 45.96 3.04 -21.07
N ALA A 830 46.97 3.63 -20.44
CA ALA A 830 46.83 4.44 -19.23
C ALA A 830 47.34 5.85 -19.50
N SER A 831 46.54 6.87 -19.19
CA SER A 831 46.91 8.27 -19.44
C SER A 831 46.52 9.20 -18.29
N SER A 832 47.51 9.63 -17.50
CA SER A 832 47.34 10.68 -16.50
C SER A 832 47.58 12.06 -17.13
N GLN A 833 46.56 12.93 -17.12
CA GLN A 833 46.53 14.22 -17.84
C GLN A 833 46.32 15.43 -16.92
N GLY A 834 46.47 15.27 -15.61
CA GLY A 834 46.22 16.32 -14.62
C GLY A 834 47.40 17.27 -14.42
N SER A 835 47.10 18.48 -13.97
CA SER A 835 48.10 19.41 -13.40
C SER A 835 48.38 19.13 -11.92
N ASN A 836 47.87 18.03 -11.37
CA ASN A 836 47.97 17.70 -9.96
C ASN A 836 49.36 17.16 -9.59
N PRO A 837 49.69 17.16 -8.29
CA PRO A 837 50.95 16.62 -7.80
C PRO A 837 51.10 15.11 -7.96
N ASP A 838 49.97 14.40 -8.04
CA ASP A 838 49.88 12.96 -8.17
C ASP A 838 49.56 12.62 -9.63
N GLY A 839 50.24 11.63 -10.19
CA GLY A 839 50.14 11.30 -11.61
C GLY A 839 50.82 10.02 -12.03
N THR A 840 51.16 9.13 -11.09
CA THR A 840 51.87 7.87 -11.39
C THR A 840 51.06 6.99 -12.33
N VAL A 841 51.68 6.49 -13.39
CA VAL A 841 51.07 5.55 -14.33
C VAL A 841 51.74 4.19 -14.18
N VAL A 842 51.04 3.21 -13.63
CA VAL A 842 51.50 1.81 -13.55
C VAL A 842 50.70 0.96 -14.52
N ILE A 843 51.40 0.23 -15.39
CA ILE A 843 50.80 -0.81 -16.24
C ILE A 843 51.55 -2.11 -15.98
N ASP A 844 50.88 -3.10 -15.40
CA ASP A 844 51.46 -4.40 -15.07
C ASP A 844 50.60 -5.53 -15.68
N VAL A 845 51.09 -6.13 -16.77
CA VAL A 845 50.45 -7.25 -17.46
C VAL A 845 51.36 -8.48 -17.44
N ASN A 846 51.04 -9.48 -16.62
CA ASN A 846 51.92 -10.65 -16.43
C ASN A 846 52.03 -11.55 -17.67
N GLY A 847 50.96 -11.62 -18.47
CA GLY A 847 50.85 -12.49 -19.64
C GLY A 847 51.06 -11.74 -20.95
N THR A 848 50.36 -12.16 -21.99
CA THR A 848 50.55 -11.65 -23.35
C THR A 848 49.61 -10.48 -23.66
N VAL A 849 50.16 -9.43 -24.27
CA VAL A 849 49.38 -8.33 -24.87
C VAL A 849 49.41 -8.46 -26.40
N VAL A 850 48.26 -8.63 -27.03
CA VAL A 850 48.10 -8.67 -28.49
C VAL A 850 47.17 -7.54 -28.92
N ALA A 851 47.65 -6.61 -29.73
CA ALA A 851 46.89 -5.48 -30.25
C ALA A 851 47.01 -5.38 -31.78
N ASN A 852 45.90 -5.32 -32.51
CA ASN A 852 45.94 -5.23 -33.98
C ASN A 852 45.94 -3.77 -34.52
N GLY A 853 46.11 -2.76 -33.67
CA GLY A 853 46.11 -1.35 -34.08
C GLY A 853 47.27 -0.55 -33.49
N SER A 854 47.03 0.70 -33.08
CA SER A 854 48.08 1.71 -32.89
C SER A 854 49.11 1.43 -31.79
N TYR A 855 48.76 0.69 -30.74
CA TYR A 855 49.70 0.40 -29.63
C TYR A 855 49.39 -0.94 -28.97
N GLY A 856 50.44 -1.67 -28.60
CA GLY A 856 50.32 -2.79 -27.66
C GLY A 856 50.04 -2.27 -26.26
N VAL A 857 50.99 -1.53 -25.70
CA VAL A 857 50.89 -0.86 -24.40
C VAL A 857 51.28 0.62 -24.54
N LEU A 858 50.47 1.51 -23.98
CA LEU A 858 50.68 2.96 -23.99
C LEU A 858 50.52 3.54 -22.58
N GLY A 859 51.62 4.03 -21.99
CA GLY A 859 51.63 4.83 -20.76
C GLY A 859 51.91 6.29 -21.07
N LEU A 860 51.00 7.19 -20.68
CA LEU A 860 51.16 8.64 -20.89
C LEU A 860 51.00 9.38 -19.56
N ASN A 861 52.03 10.15 -19.19
CA ASN A 861 52.02 10.99 -18.01
C ASN A 861 52.29 12.43 -18.41
N ASN A 862 51.24 13.23 -18.54
CA ASN A 862 51.37 14.64 -18.92
C ASN A 862 51.50 15.58 -17.71
N GLY A 863 51.63 15.05 -16.50
CA GLY A 863 51.73 15.84 -15.28
C GLY A 863 53.01 16.68 -15.21
N VAL A 864 52.96 17.77 -14.43
CA VAL A 864 54.01 18.82 -14.43
C VAL A 864 55.06 18.61 -13.32
N LEU A 865 54.85 17.67 -12.39
CA LEU A 865 55.74 17.48 -11.24
C LEU A 865 56.71 16.30 -11.41
N ALA A 866 57.93 16.48 -10.89
CA ALA A 866 59.03 15.51 -10.99
C ALA A 866 58.82 14.18 -10.24
N ALA A 867 57.79 14.06 -9.40
CA ALA A 867 57.50 12.83 -8.65
C ALA A 867 56.68 11.79 -9.45
N ASN A 868 56.24 12.16 -10.66
CA ASN A 868 55.33 11.37 -11.48
C ASN A 868 56.06 10.28 -12.26
N THR A 869 55.76 8.98 -12.06
CA THR A 869 56.43 7.91 -12.84
C THR A 869 55.53 7.31 -13.91
N VAL A 870 56.15 6.64 -14.89
CA VAL A 870 55.50 5.71 -15.82
C VAL A 870 56.19 4.36 -15.69
N ASP A 871 55.58 3.42 -15.00
CA ASP A 871 56.11 2.08 -14.75
C ASP A 871 55.31 1.04 -15.55
N ILE A 872 55.93 0.46 -16.57
CA ILE A 872 55.32 -0.56 -17.44
C ILE A 872 56.03 -1.89 -17.22
N THR A 873 55.35 -2.91 -16.69
CA THR A 873 55.82 -4.29 -16.60
C THR A 873 54.93 -5.19 -17.46
N THR A 874 55.49 -5.91 -18.44
CA THR A 874 54.68 -6.73 -19.37
C THR A 874 55.33 -8.08 -19.69
N GLY A 875 54.52 -9.07 -20.06
CA GLY A 875 55.00 -10.31 -20.68
C GLY A 875 55.37 -10.10 -22.17
N ALA A 876 54.84 -10.93 -23.07
CA ALA A 876 55.05 -10.74 -24.51
C ALA A 876 54.08 -9.68 -25.06
N VAL A 877 54.55 -8.79 -25.93
CA VAL A 877 53.72 -7.70 -26.50
C VAL A 877 53.80 -7.76 -28.02
N THR A 878 52.66 -7.89 -28.68
CA THR A 878 52.54 -7.85 -30.15
C THR A 878 51.58 -6.73 -30.56
N SER A 879 52.04 -5.82 -31.43
CA SER A 879 51.24 -4.74 -32.02
C SER A 879 51.36 -4.77 -33.55
N THR A 880 50.29 -4.59 -34.32
CA THR A 880 50.38 -4.59 -35.81
C THR A 880 50.24 -3.21 -36.46
N GLY A 881 49.82 -2.18 -35.73
CA GLY A 881 49.48 -0.86 -36.27
C GLY A 881 50.20 0.33 -35.62
N GLY A 882 51.04 0.07 -34.61
CA GLY A 882 52.01 1.03 -34.09
C GLY A 882 52.95 0.45 -33.05
N SER A 883 53.59 1.27 -32.21
CA SER A 883 54.64 0.78 -31.30
C SER A 883 54.13 -0.30 -30.37
N ALA A 884 54.93 -1.34 -30.11
CA ALA A 884 54.49 -2.41 -29.22
C ALA A 884 54.39 -1.89 -27.78
N ILE A 885 55.39 -1.13 -27.32
CA ILE A 885 55.32 -0.37 -26.06
C ILE A 885 55.63 1.10 -26.36
N SER A 886 54.83 2.02 -25.82
CA SER A 886 55.07 3.47 -25.86
C SER A 886 54.88 4.05 -24.45
N ALA A 887 55.91 4.71 -23.92
CA ALA A 887 55.85 5.38 -22.61
C ALA A 887 56.28 6.84 -22.73
N GLN A 888 55.48 7.78 -22.28
CA GLN A 888 55.83 9.20 -22.35
C GLN A 888 55.54 9.89 -21.02
N ALA A 889 56.47 10.72 -20.55
CA ALA A 889 56.33 11.49 -19.32
C ALA A 889 56.82 12.94 -19.50
N ASN A 890 55.99 13.90 -19.10
CA ASN A 890 56.36 15.32 -19.05
C ASN A 890 57.27 15.66 -17.87
N ALA A 891 57.26 14.81 -16.83
CA ALA A 891 58.09 14.88 -15.64
C ALA A 891 58.07 13.52 -14.92
N GLY A 892 59.17 13.23 -14.19
CA GLY A 892 59.48 12.00 -13.44
C GLY A 892 59.81 10.75 -14.28
N ASP A 893 60.23 9.69 -13.59
CA ASP A 893 60.95 8.56 -14.20
C ASP A 893 60.04 7.66 -15.08
N ILE A 894 60.60 7.14 -16.18
CA ILE A 894 59.98 6.14 -17.04
C ILE A 894 60.71 4.82 -16.83
N THR A 895 60.02 3.78 -16.38
CA THR A 895 60.52 2.41 -16.27
C THR A 895 59.74 1.49 -17.19
N VAL A 896 60.41 0.73 -18.05
CA VAL A 896 59.80 -0.31 -18.90
C VAL A 896 60.50 -1.63 -18.64
N VAL A 897 59.78 -2.65 -18.19
CA VAL A 897 60.26 -4.03 -18.00
C VAL A 897 59.40 -4.97 -18.86
N ALA A 898 60.03 -5.66 -19.82
CA ALA A 898 59.34 -6.63 -20.68
C ALA A 898 60.00 -8.01 -20.58
N ASN A 899 59.26 -8.97 -20.02
CA ASN A 899 59.74 -10.33 -19.74
C ASN A 899 59.57 -11.28 -20.94
N GLY A 900 58.77 -10.90 -21.95
CA GLY A 900 58.53 -11.68 -23.16
C GLY A 900 59.05 -11.00 -24.43
N ALA A 901 58.79 -11.63 -25.58
CA ALA A 901 59.12 -11.04 -26.87
C ALA A 901 58.24 -9.81 -27.16
N ILE A 902 58.84 -8.77 -27.74
CA ILE A 902 58.20 -7.52 -28.14
C ILE A 902 58.22 -7.44 -29.66
N GLN A 903 57.05 -7.29 -30.29
CA GLN A 903 56.93 -7.31 -31.74
C GLN A 903 55.96 -6.25 -32.25
N ALA A 904 56.48 -5.23 -32.95
CA ALA A 904 55.70 -4.26 -33.71
C ALA A 904 55.64 -4.67 -35.20
N ASN A 905 54.65 -5.50 -35.53
CA ASN A 905 54.36 -6.03 -36.87
C ASN A 905 53.59 -5.05 -37.76
N ALA A 906 54.14 -3.87 -38.00
CA ALA A 906 53.63 -3.04 -39.10
C ALA A 906 54.24 -3.51 -40.43
N SER A 907 53.47 -3.48 -41.52
CA SER A 907 54.03 -3.67 -42.86
C SER A 907 55.15 -2.66 -43.07
N LEU A 908 56.38 -3.15 -43.32
CA LEU A 908 57.63 -2.39 -43.50
C LEU A 908 57.58 -1.30 -44.58
N THR A 909 56.47 -1.20 -45.31
CA THR A 909 56.30 -0.29 -46.44
C THR A 909 55.76 1.10 -46.07
N THR A 910 55.18 1.30 -44.87
CA THR A 910 54.45 2.56 -44.56
C THR A 910 54.45 3.05 -43.09
N GLY A 911 55.11 2.39 -42.14
CA GLY A 911 54.97 2.73 -40.71
C GLY A 911 56.28 3.09 -40.01
N THR A 912 56.26 4.14 -39.18
CA THR A 912 57.35 4.66 -38.35
C THR A 912 57.29 4.12 -36.91
N TRP A 913 57.14 2.80 -36.72
CA TRP A 913 56.75 2.25 -35.42
C TRP A 913 57.83 1.39 -34.77
N ASP A 914 58.09 1.67 -33.50
CA ASP A 914 59.18 1.05 -32.73
C ASP A 914 58.72 -0.20 -31.97
N GLY A 915 59.67 -1.07 -31.61
CA GLY A 915 59.39 -2.12 -30.62
C GLY A 915 59.07 -1.48 -29.27
N VAL A 916 59.99 -0.65 -28.77
CA VAL A 916 59.79 0.17 -27.56
C VAL A 916 60.08 1.62 -27.88
N TYR A 917 59.14 2.52 -27.61
CA TYR A 917 59.29 3.97 -27.72
C TYR A 917 59.16 4.62 -26.33
N THR A 918 60.14 5.42 -25.93
CA THR A 918 60.08 6.19 -24.69
C THR A 918 60.43 7.65 -24.90
N GLN A 919 59.69 8.55 -24.26
CA GLN A 919 59.96 9.99 -24.33
C GLN A 919 59.76 10.67 -22.97
N GLY A 920 60.84 11.15 -22.38
CA GLY A 920 60.84 11.97 -21.17
C GLY A 920 61.10 13.44 -21.47
N TYR A 921 60.37 14.34 -20.81
CA TYR A 921 60.69 15.77 -20.73
C TYR A 921 61.08 16.13 -19.29
N GLY A 922 62.06 17.02 -19.11
CA GLY A 922 62.51 17.43 -17.77
C GLY A 922 63.49 16.44 -17.11
N ASP A 923 63.57 16.44 -15.78
CA ASP A 923 64.57 15.71 -14.97
C ASP A 923 64.27 14.20 -14.80
N ASN A 924 63.93 13.51 -15.89
CA ASN A 924 63.45 12.12 -15.85
C ASN A 924 64.60 11.16 -16.10
N ASN A 925 64.64 10.05 -15.38
CA ASN A 925 65.38 8.88 -15.83
C ASN A 925 64.49 8.01 -16.72
N ILE A 926 65.07 7.47 -17.79
CA ILE A 926 64.42 6.45 -18.63
C ILE A 926 65.20 5.15 -18.39
N SER A 927 64.52 4.11 -17.90
CA SER A 927 65.06 2.78 -17.69
C SER A 927 64.26 1.75 -18.50
N ILE A 928 64.91 1.01 -19.39
CA ILE A 928 64.27 0.00 -20.24
C ILE A 928 64.99 -1.34 -20.02
N THR A 929 64.29 -2.34 -19.51
CA THR A 929 64.77 -3.72 -19.37
C THR A 929 63.95 -4.66 -20.26
N THR A 930 64.58 -5.41 -21.17
CA THR A 930 63.90 -6.37 -22.05
C THR A 930 64.61 -7.72 -22.08
N HIS A 931 63.90 -8.81 -21.80
CA HIS A 931 64.49 -10.16 -21.79
C HIS A 931 64.19 -10.98 -23.05
N GLY A 932 63.11 -10.64 -23.77
CA GLY A 932 62.74 -11.28 -25.03
C GLY A 932 63.26 -10.55 -26.27
N VAL A 933 63.10 -11.17 -27.44
CA VAL A 933 63.44 -10.52 -28.73
C VAL A 933 62.59 -9.27 -28.91
N VAL A 934 63.23 -8.14 -29.26
CA VAL A 934 62.57 -6.87 -29.57
C VAL A 934 62.62 -6.62 -31.07
N THR A 935 61.47 -6.55 -31.73
CA THR A 935 61.36 -6.27 -33.16
C THR A 935 60.49 -5.04 -33.39
N GLY A 936 61.07 -3.98 -33.95
CA GLY A 936 60.37 -2.81 -34.43
C GLY A 936 60.34 -2.74 -35.96
N SER A 937 59.36 -2.05 -36.52
CA SER A 937 59.33 -1.77 -37.96
C SER A 937 60.21 -0.57 -38.34
N TYR A 938 60.37 0.38 -37.41
CA TYR A 938 61.25 1.55 -37.50
C TYR A 938 62.46 1.39 -36.57
N ASN A 939 62.38 1.66 -35.27
CA ASN A 939 63.47 1.30 -34.36
C ASN A 939 63.12 0.05 -33.55
N GLY A 940 64.11 -0.81 -33.24
CA GLY A 940 63.91 -1.85 -32.23
C GLY A 940 63.56 -1.22 -30.88
N ILE A 941 64.42 -0.32 -30.39
CA ILE A 941 64.18 0.52 -29.21
C ILE A 941 64.53 1.98 -29.53
N GLU A 942 63.65 2.91 -29.18
CA GLU A 942 63.86 4.35 -29.26
C GLU A 942 63.59 5.01 -27.90
N ALA A 943 64.57 5.77 -27.40
CA ALA A 943 64.50 6.47 -26.13
C ALA A 943 64.97 7.92 -26.28
N PHE A 944 64.08 8.87 -25.99
CA PHE A 944 64.35 10.31 -26.01
C PHE A 944 64.18 10.92 -24.63
N LEU A 945 65.24 11.54 -24.12
CA LEU A 945 65.18 12.40 -22.95
C LEU A 945 65.48 13.84 -23.35
N LEU A 946 64.41 14.65 -23.39
CA LEU A 946 64.45 16.07 -23.72
C LEU A 946 64.45 16.89 -22.41
N SER A 947 65.59 16.89 -21.72
CA SER A 947 65.79 17.70 -20.51
C SER A 947 66.55 18.98 -20.82
N ALA A 948 66.13 20.08 -20.18
CA ALA A 948 66.87 21.34 -20.14
C ALA A 948 67.71 21.50 -18.85
N ALA A 949 67.61 20.53 -17.93
CA ALA A 949 68.21 20.58 -16.61
C ALA A 949 69.33 19.53 -16.44
N ASP A 950 70.10 19.65 -15.36
CA ASP A 950 71.35 18.91 -15.15
C ASP A 950 71.14 17.42 -14.78
N HIS A 951 69.90 16.95 -14.72
CA HIS A 951 69.53 15.60 -14.25
C HIS A 951 68.75 14.80 -15.33
N GLY A 952 68.74 13.47 -15.17
CA GLY A 952 68.03 12.53 -16.03
C GLY A 952 68.97 11.71 -16.94
N ALA A 953 68.99 10.40 -16.75
CA ALA A 953 69.80 9.44 -17.52
C ALA A 953 68.92 8.48 -18.33
N ILE A 954 69.47 7.95 -19.43
CA ILE A 954 68.86 6.83 -20.18
C ILE A 954 69.66 5.57 -19.86
N SER A 955 68.99 4.52 -19.39
CA SER A 955 69.55 3.17 -19.18
C SER A 955 68.73 2.15 -19.97
N ILE A 956 69.38 1.35 -20.81
CA ILE A 956 68.73 0.28 -21.58
C ILE A 956 69.49 -1.02 -21.34
N ASP A 957 68.83 -2.01 -20.75
CA ASP A 957 69.30 -3.37 -20.53
C ASP A 957 68.46 -4.33 -21.38
N ALA A 958 69.05 -4.98 -22.38
CA ALA A 958 68.33 -5.83 -23.32
C ALA A 958 69.05 -7.15 -23.58
N ASP A 959 68.69 -8.20 -22.85
CA ASP A 959 69.25 -9.56 -22.99
C ASP A 959 68.79 -10.27 -24.28
N GLY A 960 67.65 -9.85 -24.84
CA GLY A 960 67.09 -10.40 -26.06
C GLY A 960 67.62 -9.71 -27.32
N ALA A 961 67.60 -10.42 -28.46
CA ALA A 961 68.02 -9.83 -29.73
C ALA A 961 67.11 -8.65 -30.13
N ILE A 962 67.68 -7.57 -30.62
CA ILE A 962 66.98 -6.35 -31.04
C ILE A 962 67.05 -6.22 -32.56
N GLN A 963 65.92 -5.93 -33.20
CA GLN A 963 65.79 -5.79 -34.66
C GLN A 963 64.91 -4.59 -35.02
N GLY A 964 65.31 -3.81 -36.02
CA GLY A 964 64.51 -2.75 -36.61
C GLY A 964 65.18 -2.15 -37.86
N GLU A 965 64.57 -1.12 -38.45
CA GLU A 965 65.25 -0.25 -39.42
C GLU A 965 66.54 0.28 -38.78
N ALA A 966 66.44 0.96 -37.63
CA ALA A 966 67.54 1.06 -36.68
C ALA A 966 67.35 0.05 -35.53
N GLY A 967 68.44 -0.44 -34.95
CA GLY A 967 68.35 -1.35 -33.80
C GLY A 967 67.95 -0.61 -32.53
N VAL A 968 68.84 0.26 -32.03
CA VAL A 968 68.62 1.08 -30.82
C VAL A 968 68.96 2.54 -31.10
N VAL A 969 68.09 3.45 -30.68
CA VAL A 969 68.30 4.91 -30.71
C VAL A 969 68.06 5.46 -29.31
N ALA A 970 69.08 6.02 -28.68
CA ALA A 970 69.02 6.62 -27.35
C ALA A 970 69.61 8.02 -27.37
N ILE A 971 68.79 9.04 -27.08
CA ILE A 971 69.17 10.46 -27.16
C ILE A 971 68.79 11.18 -25.87
N SER A 972 69.79 11.62 -25.12
CA SER A 972 69.64 12.52 -23.97
C SER A 972 70.19 13.90 -24.30
N THR A 973 69.36 14.95 -24.20
CA THR A 973 69.83 16.35 -24.30
C THR A 973 70.27 16.93 -22.95
N GLY A 974 69.94 16.25 -21.84
CA GLY A 974 70.35 16.62 -20.49
C GLY A 974 71.76 16.13 -20.14
N ASN A 975 72.28 16.58 -18.99
CA ASN A 975 73.63 16.24 -18.53
C ASN A 975 73.76 14.81 -17.95
N GLY A 976 72.67 14.06 -17.80
CA GLY A 976 72.75 12.66 -17.42
C GLY A 976 73.29 11.77 -18.54
N GLY A 977 73.77 10.59 -18.16
CA GLY A 977 74.41 9.65 -19.08
C GLY A 977 73.42 8.86 -19.94
N VAL A 978 73.97 8.18 -20.94
CA VAL A 978 73.29 7.13 -21.71
C VAL A 978 74.08 5.84 -21.47
N ASP A 979 73.47 4.84 -20.85
CA ASP A 979 74.08 3.55 -20.53
C ASP A 979 73.29 2.42 -21.21
N LEU A 980 73.91 1.72 -22.15
CA LEU A 980 73.27 0.68 -22.94
C LEU A 980 74.00 -0.64 -22.69
N ASP A 981 73.31 -1.67 -22.21
CA ASP A 981 73.76 -3.06 -22.16
C ASP A 981 72.84 -3.92 -23.02
N LEU A 982 73.33 -4.35 -24.18
CA LEU A 982 72.50 -4.89 -25.26
C LEU A 982 73.01 -6.27 -25.71
N ALA A 983 72.11 -7.17 -26.06
CA ALA A 983 72.46 -8.42 -26.71
C ALA A 983 72.79 -8.18 -28.21
N ALA A 984 72.38 -9.10 -29.09
CA ALA A 984 72.61 -8.95 -30.53
C ALA A 984 71.65 -7.89 -31.13
N VAL A 985 72.19 -6.93 -31.89
CA VAL A 985 71.43 -5.81 -32.46
C VAL A 985 71.52 -5.83 -33.99
N THR A 986 70.38 -5.77 -34.67
CA THR A 986 70.29 -5.72 -36.14
C THR A 986 69.56 -4.48 -36.62
N GLY A 987 70.24 -3.62 -37.38
CA GLY A 987 69.66 -2.49 -38.11
C GLY A 987 69.57 -2.79 -39.60
N THR A 988 68.37 -2.86 -40.15
CA THR A 988 68.17 -3.23 -41.57
C THR A 988 68.18 -2.03 -42.53
N GLY A 989 67.88 -0.82 -42.03
CA GLY A 989 67.78 0.43 -42.79
C GLY A 989 68.43 1.67 -42.12
N GLY A 990 69.08 1.51 -40.98
CA GLY A 990 69.72 2.55 -40.17
C GLY A 990 70.89 2.01 -39.34
N PRO A 991 71.38 2.78 -38.35
CA PRO A 991 72.45 2.29 -37.45
C PRO A 991 71.98 1.07 -36.66
N GLY A 992 72.92 0.21 -36.28
CA GLY A 992 72.66 -0.84 -35.30
C GLY A 992 72.35 -0.22 -33.95
N VAL A 993 73.27 0.60 -33.43
CA VAL A 993 73.10 1.36 -32.17
C VAL A 993 73.48 2.83 -32.39
N PHE A 994 72.62 3.75 -31.98
CA PHE A 994 72.85 5.19 -31.92
C PHE A 994 72.64 5.70 -30.49
N ALA A 995 73.70 6.18 -29.85
CA ALA A 995 73.66 6.72 -28.50
C ALA A 995 74.21 8.16 -28.49
N SER A 996 73.47 9.11 -27.93
CA SER A 996 73.87 10.51 -27.82
C SER A 996 73.50 11.08 -26.46
N GLY A 997 74.44 11.70 -25.75
CA GLY A 997 74.21 12.30 -24.43
C GLY A 997 75.11 13.49 -24.15
N ALA A 998 74.72 14.42 -23.25
CA ALA A 998 75.68 15.41 -22.74
C ALA A 998 76.56 14.85 -21.62
N GLY A 999 76.08 13.84 -20.89
CA GLY A 999 76.82 13.07 -19.89
C GLY A 999 77.70 11.94 -20.45
N VAL A 1000 78.04 10.97 -19.59
CA VAL A 1000 78.77 9.76 -19.98
C VAL A 1000 77.92 8.91 -20.92
N VAL A 1001 78.52 8.41 -22.00
CA VAL A 1001 77.87 7.46 -22.92
C VAL A 1001 78.59 6.12 -22.82
N SER A 1002 77.91 5.10 -22.34
CA SER A 1002 78.37 3.72 -22.17
C SER A 1002 77.55 2.82 -23.08
N VAL A 1003 78.21 2.03 -23.93
CA VAL A 1003 77.57 1.07 -24.83
C VAL A 1003 78.29 -0.28 -24.72
N SER A 1004 77.67 -1.22 -24.00
CA SER A 1004 77.96 -2.65 -24.00
C SER A 1004 77.01 -3.34 -24.99
N THR A 1005 77.53 -4.08 -25.96
CA THR A 1005 76.67 -4.82 -26.90
C THR A 1005 77.25 -6.17 -27.35
N GLY A 1006 76.37 -7.10 -27.71
CA GLY A 1006 76.70 -8.36 -28.39
C GLY A 1006 77.15 -8.16 -29.85
N ALA A 1007 76.64 -8.98 -30.76
CA ALA A 1007 76.91 -8.81 -32.19
C ALA A 1007 76.03 -7.70 -32.78
N VAL A 1008 76.62 -6.78 -33.55
CA VAL A 1008 75.90 -5.68 -34.19
C VAL A 1008 75.97 -5.81 -35.70
N THR A 1009 74.82 -5.89 -36.36
CA THR A 1009 74.69 -6.06 -37.81
C THR A 1009 73.88 -4.92 -38.40
N ALA A 1010 74.52 -4.05 -39.20
CA ALA A 1010 73.84 -2.98 -39.93
C ALA A 1010 73.92 -3.24 -41.45
N THR A 1011 72.82 -3.67 -42.07
CA THR A 1011 72.83 -4.19 -43.47
C THR A 1011 72.35 -3.20 -44.53
N GLY A 1012 71.74 -2.09 -44.15
CA GLY A 1012 71.24 -1.06 -45.05
C GLY A 1012 70.96 0.21 -44.28
N GLY A 1013 71.12 1.38 -44.91
CA GLY A 1013 70.71 2.66 -44.35
C GLY A 1013 71.48 3.86 -44.87
N GLY A 1014 70.76 4.86 -45.36
CA GLY A 1014 71.27 6.16 -45.77
C GLY A 1014 70.86 7.23 -44.76
N GLY A 1015 71.82 8.05 -44.34
CA GLY A 1015 71.56 9.31 -43.63
C GLY A 1015 71.71 9.27 -42.12
N VAL A 1016 72.84 9.78 -41.62
CA VAL A 1016 72.82 10.60 -40.40
C VAL A 1016 72.09 11.89 -40.79
N SER A 1017 70.85 12.07 -40.33
CA SER A 1017 70.16 13.35 -40.44
C SER A 1017 70.87 14.34 -39.52
N GLN A 1018 71.75 15.18 -40.10
CA GLN A 1018 72.33 16.32 -39.42
C GLN A 1018 71.23 17.32 -39.07
N THR A 1019 70.78 17.30 -37.82
CA THR A 1019 70.18 18.47 -37.17
C THR A 1019 71.14 18.97 -36.08
N SER A 1020 72.01 19.88 -36.52
CA SER A 1020 72.81 20.88 -35.79
C SER A 1020 73.29 20.59 -34.36
N LEU A 1021 74.62 20.50 -34.19
CA LEU A 1021 75.42 21.53 -33.49
C LEU A 1021 76.92 21.35 -33.82
N ASN A 1022 77.41 22.27 -34.66
CA ASN A 1022 78.79 22.66 -35.00
C ASN A 1022 79.86 21.59 -35.38
N ASP A 1023 80.04 21.53 -36.71
CA ASP A 1023 81.30 21.47 -37.47
C ASP A 1023 81.89 20.08 -37.83
N ALA A 1024 81.45 19.56 -38.97
CA ALA A 1024 82.28 18.71 -39.84
C ALA A 1024 81.73 18.77 -41.28
N THR A 1025 82.39 19.55 -42.14
CA THR A 1025 82.14 19.54 -43.59
C THR A 1025 82.91 18.37 -44.23
N GLY A 1026 82.17 17.35 -44.68
CA GLY A 1026 82.70 16.35 -45.62
C GLY A 1026 82.38 14.90 -45.29
N VAL A 1027 81.14 14.46 -45.49
CA VAL A 1027 80.81 13.03 -45.68
C VAL A 1027 79.77 12.91 -46.79
N ASN A 1028 80.18 12.41 -47.96
CA ASN A 1028 79.28 12.02 -49.04
C ASN A 1028 79.15 10.49 -49.03
N GLN A 1029 77.91 10.01 -49.06
CA GLN A 1029 77.47 8.72 -48.51
C GLN A 1029 77.77 7.50 -49.38
N THR A 1030 77.94 6.31 -48.77
CA THR A 1030 77.34 5.05 -49.28
C THR A 1030 77.21 3.91 -48.25
N SER A 1031 77.15 4.16 -46.92
CA SER A 1031 76.83 3.14 -45.89
C SER A 1031 76.75 3.70 -44.46
N GLY A 1032 76.10 3.00 -43.52
CA GLY A 1032 76.00 3.37 -42.10
C GLY A 1032 77.04 2.69 -41.19
N TYR A 1033 77.22 3.24 -39.99
CA TYR A 1033 78.03 2.63 -38.92
C TYR A 1033 77.25 1.53 -38.18
N GLY A 1034 77.95 0.55 -37.62
CA GLY A 1034 77.35 -0.43 -36.70
C GLY A 1034 76.94 0.21 -35.38
N VAL A 1035 77.88 0.91 -34.73
CA VAL A 1035 77.65 1.67 -33.48
C VAL A 1035 78.06 3.13 -33.68
N ILE A 1036 77.19 4.06 -33.27
CA ILE A 1036 77.45 5.52 -33.20
C ILE A 1036 77.27 5.95 -31.74
N ALA A 1037 78.32 6.49 -31.13
CA ALA A 1037 78.30 7.03 -29.78
C ALA A 1037 78.81 8.49 -29.77
N LEU A 1038 77.97 9.42 -29.33
CA LEU A 1038 78.27 10.85 -29.32
C LEU A 1038 78.12 11.40 -27.90
N SER A 1039 79.13 12.13 -27.41
CA SER A 1039 79.00 12.84 -26.14
C SER A 1039 79.41 14.31 -26.27
N SER A 1040 78.61 15.24 -25.75
CA SER A 1040 78.99 16.65 -25.75
C SER A 1040 79.80 17.07 -24.50
N GLY A 1041 79.87 16.25 -23.45
CA GLY A 1041 80.53 16.62 -22.18
C GLY A 1041 81.17 15.48 -21.36
N GLY A 1042 80.79 14.22 -21.59
CA GLY A 1042 81.28 13.05 -20.83
C GLY A 1042 82.29 12.18 -21.58
N ALA A 1043 82.75 11.12 -20.89
CA ALA A 1043 83.52 10.05 -21.52
C ALA A 1043 82.62 9.15 -22.38
N ILE A 1044 83.22 8.47 -23.36
CA ILE A 1044 82.55 7.47 -24.19
C ILE A 1044 83.27 6.14 -23.95
N ASP A 1045 82.52 5.09 -23.60
CA ASP A 1045 83.01 3.71 -23.50
C ASP A 1045 82.14 2.80 -24.38
N VAL A 1046 82.76 2.17 -25.38
CA VAL A 1046 82.09 1.21 -26.27
C VAL A 1046 82.77 -0.14 -26.12
N THR A 1047 82.07 -1.11 -25.56
CA THR A 1047 82.52 -2.50 -25.46
C THR A 1047 81.63 -3.40 -26.30
N THR A 1048 82.23 -4.19 -27.21
CA THR A 1048 81.48 -5.15 -28.03
C THR A 1048 82.02 -6.56 -27.84
N ALA A 1049 81.14 -7.50 -27.47
CA ALA A 1049 81.51 -8.90 -27.25
C ALA A 1049 81.45 -9.75 -28.54
N GLY A 1050 80.90 -9.20 -29.63
CA GLY A 1050 80.70 -9.87 -30.92
C GLY A 1050 81.26 -9.11 -32.12
N GLN A 1051 81.05 -9.64 -33.33
CA GLN A 1051 81.44 -8.96 -34.56
C GLN A 1051 80.54 -7.74 -34.78
N VAL A 1052 81.15 -6.55 -34.92
CA VAL A 1052 80.47 -5.33 -35.37
C VAL A 1052 80.63 -5.22 -36.88
N THR A 1053 79.55 -5.44 -37.62
CA THR A 1053 79.51 -5.28 -39.07
C THR A 1053 78.69 -4.04 -39.41
N GLY A 1054 79.38 -2.94 -39.70
CA GLY A 1054 78.76 -1.79 -40.35
C GLY A 1054 78.76 -1.93 -41.86
N GLY A 1055 78.09 -1.01 -42.55
CA GLY A 1055 78.29 -0.86 -43.98
C GLY A 1055 79.66 -0.24 -44.29
N ALA A 1056 79.90 0.14 -45.53
CA ALA A 1056 81.03 0.97 -46.01
C ALA A 1056 81.37 2.27 -45.24
N ALA A 1057 80.62 2.73 -44.22
CA ALA A 1057 81.06 3.84 -43.35
C ALA A 1057 81.97 3.38 -42.21
N GLY A 1058 81.85 2.13 -41.75
CA GLY A 1058 82.73 1.56 -40.71
C GLY A 1058 81.96 0.83 -39.60
N GLY A 1059 82.69 0.16 -38.71
CA GLY A 1059 82.11 -0.57 -37.58
C GLY A 1059 81.60 0.35 -36.46
N ILE A 1060 82.48 1.19 -35.91
CA ILE A 1060 82.20 2.05 -34.74
C ILE A 1060 82.61 3.50 -35.05
N PHE A 1061 81.75 4.46 -34.71
CA PHE A 1061 82.03 5.90 -34.70
C PHE A 1061 81.79 6.46 -33.30
N ALA A 1062 82.84 6.97 -32.66
CA ALA A 1062 82.78 7.59 -31.34
C ALA A 1062 83.35 9.01 -31.38
N GLN A 1063 82.63 10.01 -30.86
CA GLN A 1063 83.07 11.41 -30.88
C GLN A 1063 82.63 12.19 -29.63
N THR A 1064 83.58 12.89 -29.01
CA THR A 1064 83.31 13.88 -27.96
C THR A 1064 83.49 15.31 -28.51
N THR A 1065 82.49 16.19 -28.41
CA THR A 1065 82.53 17.54 -29.03
C THR A 1065 82.81 18.70 -28.06
N GLY A 1066 82.85 18.47 -26.75
CA GLY A 1066 83.06 19.54 -25.75
C GLY A 1066 83.65 19.15 -24.39
N GLY A 1067 83.89 17.87 -24.09
CA GLY A 1067 84.40 17.38 -22.80
C GLY A 1067 85.87 16.92 -22.80
N THR A 1068 86.46 16.78 -21.60
CA THR A 1068 87.79 16.15 -21.39
C THR A 1068 87.72 14.62 -21.23
N GLY A 1069 86.56 14.02 -21.56
CA GLY A 1069 86.32 12.60 -21.39
C GLY A 1069 87.22 11.75 -22.31
N ALA A 1070 87.67 10.59 -21.81
CA ALA A 1070 88.34 9.62 -22.65
C ALA A 1070 87.33 8.94 -23.58
N ILE A 1071 87.78 8.58 -24.78
CA ILE A 1071 87.06 7.66 -25.68
C ILE A 1071 87.76 6.30 -25.57
N THR A 1072 87.04 5.30 -25.08
CA THR A 1072 87.47 3.89 -25.04
C THR A 1072 86.59 3.11 -26.02
N VAL A 1073 87.22 2.38 -26.95
CA VAL A 1073 86.57 1.50 -27.94
C VAL A 1073 87.30 0.17 -27.99
#